data_AF-A0A1X7RUY9-F1
#
_entry.id   AF-A0A1X7RUY9-F1
#
_cell.length_a   1.000
_cell.length_b   1.000
_cell.length_c   1.000
_cell.angle_alpha   90.00
_cell.angle_beta   90.00
_cell.angle_gamma   90.00
#
_symmetry.space_group_name_H-M   'P 1'
#
loop_
_entity.id
_entity.type
_entity.pdbx_description
1 polymer ?
#
loop_
_entity_poly.entity_id
_entity_poly.type
_entity_poly.pdbx_seq_one_letter_code
_entity_poly.pdbx_strand_id
1 'polypeptide(L)'
;MKFWAFAPLFLLSSETIAATSRRFGRDYDAYDYYAVHIRSDGDPELLSRELGLELEGPLGYLDDHYVLRTAEKRHEYDHIHTAIEDLKRRRRKREAGAEKPHVLDDVLLAKKQELHKRFPLVKRGPAEPLENLGPVDPLEGVQDEVEDLIQEAERLGMEIAANLSIADPIYQDQWHLHNHRELGHDINVTGVWQSGITGKGSRVCIVDDGLDMDSLDLKDNYFAKGSWDYNDPGPDPKPRLSDDHHGTRCAGEIAAARNDICGVGVAYDAKVSGVRILSKAISDVDEAEALNYGYQENHIYSCSWGPPDNGMAMEGPSVLIRRAMIKGIQQGRGGLGSVFVFALGNGAANDDNCNFDGYTNSIYSVSVGGIDRKGKHPYYSEKCSAQLVVTYSSGSGDAIHTTDVGENSCYVNHGGTSAAGPLVAGIFALMLEANPKLNWRDFQYLTAMTAVKIDQDAEYQMNKALGKEFSHAFGYGKADAWALVEAAKTWKSVKPQAWYFSPWLHVKHGIPQGNQGLASSFEVTPDMLKTANLERLEHVTVTMNVEHTRRGDLSVELRSPTGMVSHIATHRRNDNARAGYVDWTFMSVAHWGESGIGKWTVIVKDTNVNEHNGSFIDWKLRLWGESIDGEKQGLLPMPTEHDDDDHDLQPPQQAPALTTSVAVPTETGAPPGNPTDHIDRPTKPKPTASPSPTTPAAVPSSTFFLPHIFPTFGVSPRTQIWMYGAVTMIIIFLAALGGWFYYMRRKRRWMNSRDDYGFEMVDREDEDDEQAPLASGGARKKGKRRAGELYDAFAEGSSDESEPEEAEMFELGSDGESEDDGDDATGARGGRLERYRDKESRAEGLDVDR
;
A
#
# COMPACT_ATOMS: atom_id res chain seq x y z
N MET A 1 44.11 33.31 33.96
CA MET A 1 44.59 34.52 33.24
C MET A 1 45.68 34.12 32.26
N LYS A 2 45.35 34.10 30.96
CA LYS A 2 46.13 34.68 29.85
C LYS A 2 45.42 34.32 28.53
N PHE A 3 44.84 35.36 27.93
CA PHE A 3 44.26 35.46 26.59
C PHE A 3 45.28 35.12 25.50
N TRP A 4 44.80 34.69 24.32
CA TRP A 4 45.22 34.96 22.91
C TRP A 4 44.48 33.88 22.08
N ALA A 5 43.74 34.10 21.00
CA ALA A 5 43.29 35.25 20.23
C ALA A 5 42.10 34.76 19.38
N PHE A 6 41.08 35.61 19.17
CA PHE A 6 39.98 35.35 18.25
C PHE A 6 40.46 35.53 16.81
N ALA A 7 40.24 34.52 15.96
CA ALA A 7 40.22 34.64 14.51
C ALA A 7 38.81 34.24 14.05
N PRO A 8 38.09 35.07 13.26
CA PRO A 8 36.81 34.65 12.71
C PRO A 8 37.12 33.76 11.50
N LEU A 9 36.88 32.46 11.62
CA LEU A 9 36.69 31.66 10.42
C LEU A 9 35.41 32.14 9.75
N PHE A 10 35.56 32.66 8.53
CA PHE A 10 34.47 32.82 7.59
C PHE A 10 33.76 31.47 7.44
N LEU A 11 32.65 31.30 8.14
CA LEU A 11 31.61 30.36 7.75
C LEU A 11 31.04 30.91 6.45
N LEU A 12 31.61 30.48 5.33
CA LEU A 12 30.90 30.43 4.07
C LEU A 12 29.69 29.53 4.34
N SER A 13 28.55 30.16 4.57
CA SER A 13 27.26 29.54 4.38
C SER A 13 27.25 28.96 2.97
N SER A 14 27.48 27.66 2.86
CA SER A 14 26.96 26.90 1.74
C SER A 14 25.44 26.95 1.89
N GLU A 15 24.84 28.04 1.44
CA GLU A 15 23.47 28.00 0.96
C GLU A 15 23.47 26.88 -0.08
N THR A 16 22.99 25.71 0.33
CA THR A 16 22.53 24.70 -0.60
C THR A 16 21.49 25.40 -1.45
N ILE A 17 21.90 25.79 -2.66
CA ILE A 17 20.98 26.08 -3.74
C ILE A 17 20.15 24.81 -3.86
N ALA A 18 18.98 24.79 -3.22
CA ALA A 18 17.96 23.83 -3.53
C ALA A 18 17.77 23.97 -5.03
N ALA A 19 18.20 22.94 -5.76
CA ALA A 19 18.04 22.89 -7.19
C ALA A 19 16.54 22.92 -7.47
N THR A 20 16.00 24.11 -7.65
CA THR A 20 14.84 24.33 -8.51
C THR A 20 15.34 24.06 -9.93
N SER A 21 15.61 22.78 -10.24
CA SER A 21 15.56 22.33 -11.62
C SER A 21 14.18 22.73 -12.13
N ARG A 22 14.12 23.25 -13.35
CA ARG A 22 12.84 23.51 -14.00
C ARG A 22 12.15 22.15 -14.13
N ARG A 23 11.24 21.84 -13.21
CA ARG A 23 10.41 20.63 -13.23
C ARG A 23 9.37 20.80 -14.33
N PHE A 24 9.79 20.52 -15.56
CA PHE A 24 8.87 20.43 -16.69
C PHE A 24 8.03 19.17 -16.49
N GLY A 25 6.77 19.22 -16.94
CA GLY A 25 5.98 18.00 -16.96
C GLY A 25 6.59 16.97 -17.90
N ARG A 26 6.72 15.74 -17.42
CA ARG A 26 7.27 14.62 -18.19
C ARG A 26 6.21 14.13 -19.17
N ASP A 27 6.53 14.22 -20.46
CA ASP A 27 5.69 13.71 -21.54
C ASP A 27 6.13 12.29 -21.92
N TYR A 28 5.51 11.30 -21.28
CA TYR A 28 5.77 9.86 -21.49
C TYR A 28 5.18 9.32 -22.82
N ASP A 29 4.36 10.11 -23.53
CA ASP A 29 3.88 9.75 -24.86
C ASP A 29 4.95 10.06 -25.92
N ALA A 30 5.69 11.16 -25.75
CA ALA A 30 6.72 11.61 -26.67
C ALA A 30 8.13 11.03 -26.39
N TYR A 31 8.47 10.81 -25.11
CA TYR A 31 9.84 10.47 -24.68
C TYR A 31 9.88 9.29 -23.70
N ASP A 32 11.00 8.57 -23.71
CA ASP A 32 11.30 7.59 -22.66
C ASP A 32 12.16 8.27 -21.60
N TYR A 33 11.84 8.01 -20.33
CA TYR A 33 12.58 8.52 -19.18
C TYR A 33 13.26 7.36 -18.46
N TYR A 34 14.44 7.63 -17.91
CA TYR A 34 15.25 6.66 -17.18
C TYR A 34 15.67 7.26 -15.85
N ALA A 35 15.40 6.55 -14.76
CA ALA A 35 15.98 6.83 -13.47
C ALA A 35 17.33 6.12 -13.38
N VAL A 36 18.39 6.88 -13.15
CA VAL A 36 19.75 6.34 -13.12
C VAL A 36 20.42 6.71 -11.80
N HIS A 37 20.96 5.71 -11.11
CA HIS A 37 21.89 5.91 -9.99
C HIS A 37 23.30 5.71 -10.52
N ILE A 38 24.16 6.71 -10.34
CA ILE A 38 25.57 6.61 -10.72
C ILE A 38 26.46 6.64 -9.48
N ARG A 39 27.69 6.18 -9.62
CA ARG A 39 28.71 6.32 -8.57
C ARG A 39 28.93 7.81 -8.26
N SER A 40 29.23 8.13 -7.01
CA SER A 40 29.30 9.51 -6.50
C SER A 40 30.40 10.40 -7.11
N ASP A 41 31.39 9.82 -7.77
CA ASP A 41 32.44 10.50 -8.55
C ASP A 41 32.15 10.50 -10.06
N GLY A 42 31.04 9.88 -10.49
CA GLY A 42 30.60 9.80 -11.87
C GLY A 42 30.04 11.13 -12.39
N ASP A 43 30.16 11.36 -13.69
CA ASP A 43 29.67 12.57 -14.36
C ASP A 43 28.37 12.27 -15.14
N PRO A 44 27.20 12.76 -14.68
CA PRO A 44 25.92 12.50 -15.34
C PRO A 44 25.80 13.16 -16.72
N GLU A 45 26.49 14.27 -16.98
CA GLU A 45 26.51 14.92 -18.30
C GLU A 45 27.34 14.11 -19.30
N LEU A 46 28.46 13.54 -18.84
CA LEU A 46 29.27 12.64 -19.65
C LEU A 46 28.48 11.38 -20.01
N LEU A 47 27.77 10.80 -19.04
CA LEU A 47 26.92 9.63 -19.26
C LEU A 47 25.81 9.91 -20.26
N SER A 48 25.09 11.03 -20.10
CA SER A 48 24.00 11.38 -21.01
C SER A 48 24.52 11.60 -22.44
N ARG A 49 25.67 12.27 -22.60
CA ARG A 49 26.31 12.47 -23.92
C ARG A 49 26.74 11.15 -24.57
N GLU A 50 27.31 10.22 -23.81
CA GLU A 50 27.74 8.92 -24.33
C GLU A 50 26.54 8.09 -24.80
N LEU A 51 25.42 8.15 -24.07
CA LEU A 51 24.18 7.47 -24.41
C LEU A 51 23.35 8.21 -25.46
N GLY A 52 23.70 9.44 -25.84
CA GLY A 52 22.86 10.29 -26.69
C GLY A 52 21.51 10.67 -26.05
N LEU A 53 21.48 10.75 -24.72
CA LEU A 53 20.32 11.13 -23.91
C LEU A 53 20.48 12.57 -23.38
N GLU A 54 19.36 13.17 -23.02
CA GLU A 54 19.34 14.47 -22.36
C GLU A 54 19.21 14.31 -20.85
N LEU A 55 20.03 15.03 -20.10
CA LEU A 55 19.96 15.10 -18.64
C LEU A 55 18.87 16.09 -18.23
N GLU A 56 17.79 15.61 -17.60
CA GLU A 56 16.73 16.46 -17.03
C GLU A 56 17.20 17.11 -15.72
N GLY A 57 17.90 16.33 -14.89
CA GLY A 57 18.46 16.80 -13.62
C GLY A 57 18.52 15.71 -12.55
N PRO A 58 18.77 16.09 -11.28
CA PRO A 58 18.74 15.17 -10.15
C PRO A 58 17.31 14.64 -9.89
N LEU A 59 17.21 13.39 -9.43
CA LEU A 59 15.96 12.74 -9.06
C LEU A 59 15.57 13.13 -7.62
N GLY A 60 14.61 14.05 -7.50
CA GLY A 60 14.11 14.54 -6.23
C GLY A 60 15.20 14.97 -5.25
N TYR A 61 15.29 14.24 -4.14
CA TYR A 61 16.28 14.45 -3.08
C TYR A 61 17.23 13.26 -2.91
N LEU A 62 17.22 12.30 -3.84
CA LEU A 62 18.12 11.15 -3.78
C LEU A 62 19.52 11.55 -4.25
N ASP A 63 20.53 11.25 -3.44
CA ASP A 63 21.92 11.56 -3.77
C ASP A 63 22.38 10.70 -4.95
N ASP A 64 23.13 11.27 -5.89
CA ASP A 64 23.68 10.56 -7.05
C ASP A 64 22.66 9.89 -8.00
N HIS A 65 21.37 10.24 -7.86
CA HIS A 65 20.30 9.80 -8.75
C HIS A 65 19.90 10.91 -9.71
N TYR A 66 19.71 10.55 -10.97
CA TYR A 66 19.41 11.48 -12.06
C TYR A 66 18.30 10.94 -12.95
N VAL A 67 17.59 11.84 -13.60
CA VAL A 67 16.60 11.53 -14.63
C VAL A 67 17.19 11.87 -15.99
N LEU A 68 17.27 10.87 -16.86
CA LEU A 68 17.66 11.01 -18.27
C LEU A 68 16.43 10.81 -19.16
N ARG A 69 16.33 11.55 -20.26
CA ARG A 69 15.26 11.40 -21.26
C ARG A 69 15.82 11.20 -22.65
N THR A 70 15.04 10.59 -23.54
CA THR A 70 15.40 10.54 -24.97
C THR A 70 15.32 11.93 -25.61
N ALA A 71 16.24 12.22 -26.53
CA ALA A 71 16.34 13.55 -27.15
C ALA A 71 15.23 13.82 -28.19
N GLU A 72 14.84 12.81 -28.96
CA GLU A 72 13.89 12.97 -30.08
C GLU A 72 12.59 12.20 -29.89
N LYS A 73 12.66 10.87 -29.81
CA LYS A 73 11.50 9.98 -29.72
C LYS A 73 11.76 8.82 -28.76
N ARG A 74 10.70 8.13 -28.39
CA ARG A 74 10.75 6.87 -27.63
C ARG A 74 11.52 5.80 -28.39
N HIS A 75 12.19 4.94 -27.64
CA HIS A 75 12.83 3.74 -28.15
C HIS A 75 11.92 2.53 -27.92
N GLU A 76 11.87 1.59 -28.88
CA GLU A 76 11.11 0.34 -28.75
C GLU A 76 11.71 -0.63 -27.71
N TYR A 77 12.91 -0.33 -27.21
CA TYR A 77 13.66 -1.14 -26.25
C TYR A 77 14.17 -0.28 -25.09
N ASP A 78 14.74 -0.92 -24.07
CA ASP A 78 15.45 -0.21 -23.00
C ASP A 78 16.87 0.15 -23.47
N HIS A 79 17.08 1.42 -23.80
CA HIS A 79 18.34 1.93 -24.35
C HIS A 79 19.52 1.81 -23.40
N ILE A 80 19.34 2.14 -22.12
CA ILE A 80 20.45 2.11 -21.16
C ILE A 80 20.82 0.66 -20.85
N HIS A 81 19.81 -0.18 -20.60
CA HIS A 81 20.02 -1.60 -20.37
C HIS A 81 20.72 -2.27 -21.57
N THR A 82 20.26 -1.97 -22.78
CA THR A 82 20.87 -2.51 -24.02
C THR A 82 22.32 -2.03 -24.18
N ALA A 83 22.64 -0.77 -23.89
CA ALA A 83 24.01 -0.25 -23.95
C ALA A 83 24.94 -0.93 -22.93
N ILE A 84 24.44 -1.21 -21.73
CA ILE A 84 25.17 -1.95 -20.68
C ILE A 84 25.44 -3.40 -21.14
N GLU A 85 24.43 -4.10 -21.63
CA GLU A 85 24.58 -5.48 -22.13
C GLU A 85 25.50 -5.57 -23.35
N ASP A 86 25.44 -4.59 -24.24
CA ASP A 86 26.35 -4.48 -25.37
C ASP A 86 27.80 -4.28 -24.92
N LEU A 87 28.05 -3.44 -23.90
CA LEU A 87 29.39 -3.28 -23.32
C LEU A 87 29.89 -4.59 -22.69
N LYS A 88 29.05 -5.29 -21.91
CA LYS A 88 29.39 -6.60 -21.33
C LYS A 88 29.72 -7.61 -22.42
N ARG A 89 28.91 -7.68 -23.49
CA ARG A 89 29.14 -8.56 -24.64
C ARG A 89 30.48 -8.27 -25.32
N ARG A 90 30.80 -7.00 -25.59
CA ARG A 90 32.07 -6.60 -26.23
C ARG A 90 33.28 -6.97 -25.36
N ARG A 91 33.16 -6.86 -24.04
CA ARG A 91 34.18 -7.30 -23.09
C ARG A 91 34.37 -8.81 -23.10
N ARG A 92 33.29 -9.59 -23.08
CA ARG A 92 33.34 -11.07 -23.22
C ARG A 92 34.04 -11.49 -24.51
N LYS A 93 33.82 -10.76 -25.62
CA LYS A 93 34.47 -10.99 -26.91
C LYS A 93 35.90 -10.44 -27.03
N ARG A 94 36.42 -9.76 -26.00
CA ARG A 94 37.74 -9.10 -25.98
C ARG A 94 37.95 -8.17 -27.18
N GLU A 95 36.90 -7.44 -27.56
CA GLU A 95 36.98 -6.47 -28.63
C GLU A 95 37.97 -5.34 -28.27
N ALA A 96 38.68 -4.83 -29.28
CA ALA A 96 39.72 -3.83 -29.07
C ALA A 96 39.15 -2.57 -28.40
N GLY A 97 39.64 -2.25 -27.19
CA GLY A 97 39.23 -1.08 -26.42
C GLY A 97 38.07 -1.32 -25.43
N ALA A 98 37.41 -2.48 -25.45
CA ALA A 98 36.31 -2.80 -24.54
C ALA A 98 36.75 -2.96 -23.08
N GLU A 99 38.02 -3.31 -22.84
CA GLU A 99 38.60 -3.46 -21.49
C GLU A 99 38.95 -2.12 -20.82
N LYS A 100 38.84 -0.99 -21.53
CA LYS A 100 39.06 0.32 -20.92
C LYS A 100 37.89 0.69 -19.99
N PRO A 101 38.15 1.48 -18.92
CA PRO A 101 37.08 2.06 -18.11
C PRO A 101 36.09 2.81 -19.00
N HIS A 102 34.81 2.57 -18.79
CA HIS A 102 33.71 3.14 -19.55
C HIS A 102 32.75 3.88 -18.61
N VAL A 103 32.10 4.93 -19.09
CA VAL A 103 31.16 5.73 -18.28
C VAL A 103 29.95 4.91 -17.79
N LEU A 104 29.64 3.82 -18.51
CA LEU A 104 28.60 2.87 -18.13
C LEU A 104 28.99 1.98 -16.95
N ASP A 105 30.27 1.90 -16.60
CA ASP A 105 30.72 1.18 -15.40
C ASP A 105 30.35 1.93 -14.12
N ASP A 106 30.09 3.24 -14.22
CA ASP A 106 29.66 4.06 -13.10
C ASP A 106 28.14 3.95 -12.86
N VAL A 107 27.37 3.29 -13.73
CA VAL A 107 25.92 3.10 -13.58
C VAL A 107 25.63 1.96 -12.61
N LEU A 108 25.05 2.30 -11.45
CA LEU A 108 24.71 1.37 -10.37
C LEU A 108 23.25 0.88 -10.44
N LEU A 109 22.38 1.67 -11.04
CA LEU A 109 20.97 1.32 -11.30
C LEU A 109 20.54 2.11 -12.54
N ALA A 110 19.82 1.46 -13.45
CA ALA A 110 19.14 2.13 -14.55
C ALA A 110 17.76 1.50 -14.74
N LYS A 111 16.70 2.29 -14.57
CA LYS A 111 15.33 1.82 -14.71
C LYS A 111 14.55 2.71 -15.67
N LYS A 112 14.07 2.13 -16.78
CA LYS A 112 13.09 2.78 -17.66
C LYS A 112 11.81 3.07 -16.89
N GLN A 113 11.30 4.29 -17.00
CA GLN A 113 10.12 4.75 -16.29
C GLN A 113 8.87 4.53 -17.13
N GLU A 114 7.81 4.05 -16.48
CA GLU A 114 6.52 3.79 -17.10
C GLU A 114 5.42 4.36 -16.21
N LEU A 115 4.33 4.83 -16.82
CA LEU A 115 3.17 5.35 -16.10
C LEU A 115 2.26 4.26 -15.54
N HIS A 116 2.34 3.05 -16.08
CA HIS A 116 1.42 1.97 -15.75
C HIS A 116 2.11 0.90 -14.90
N LYS A 117 1.86 0.93 -13.60
CA LYS A 117 2.13 -0.20 -12.71
C LYS A 117 1.17 -1.36 -13.02
N ARG A 118 1.59 -2.58 -12.70
CA ARG A 118 0.76 -3.79 -12.85
C ARG A 118 -0.58 -3.64 -12.12
N PHE A 119 -0.57 -2.99 -10.95
CA PHE A 119 -1.77 -2.51 -10.29
C PHE A 119 -1.66 -0.98 -10.06
N PRO A 120 -2.60 -0.17 -10.58
CA PRO A 120 -2.57 1.26 -10.29
C PRO A 120 -2.82 1.51 -8.80
N LEU A 121 -2.16 2.53 -8.25
CA LEU A 121 -2.48 3.03 -6.91
C LEU A 121 -3.93 3.53 -6.90
N VAL A 122 -4.66 3.22 -5.83
CA VAL A 122 -6.05 3.63 -5.66
C VAL A 122 -6.23 4.49 -4.42
N LYS A 123 -7.04 5.54 -4.56
CA LYS A 123 -7.57 6.29 -3.43
C LYS A 123 -8.43 5.32 -2.61
N ARG A 124 -8.25 5.28 -1.30
CA ARG A 124 -9.07 4.44 -0.43
C ARG A 124 -10.37 5.20 -0.11
N GLY A 125 -11.39 5.07 -0.94
CA GLY A 125 -12.65 5.80 -0.73
C GLY A 125 -13.48 5.29 0.47
N PRO A 126 -14.53 6.03 0.88
CA PRO A 126 -15.50 5.53 1.84
C PRO A 126 -16.10 4.22 1.32
N ALA A 127 -16.03 3.16 2.13
CA ALA A 127 -16.64 1.89 1.78
C ALA A 127 -18.17 2.06 1.76
N GLU A 128 -18.84 1.50 0.74
CA GLU A 128 -20.29 1.63 0.58
C GLU A 128 -21.00 1.22 1.87
N PRO A 129 -21.93 2.04 2.41
CA PRO A 129 -22.79 1.59 3.49
C PRO A 129 -23.49 0.31 3.05
N LEU A 130 -23.55 -0.69 3.93
CA LEU A 130 -24.45 -1.82 3.68
C LEU A 130 -25.87 -1.26 3.62
N GLU A 131 -26.44 -1.14 2.41
CA GLU A 131 -27.85 -0.83 2.20
C GLU A 131 -28.67 -1.98 2.79
N ASN A 132 -29.03 -1.86 4.07
CA ASN A 132 -30.10 -2.55 4.83
C ASN A 132 -29.73 -2.74 6.31
N LEU A 133 -29.20 -1.73 7.00
CA LEU A 133 -29.34 -1.67 8.44
C LEU A 133 -30.71 -1.10 8.77
N GLY A 134 -31.68 -2.00 8.97
CA GLY A 134 -32.99 -1.64 9.49
C GLY A 134 -32.87 -0.85 10.81
N PRO A 135 -33.92 -0.10 11.21
CA PRO A 135 -33.90 0.64 12.46
C PRO A 135 -33.58 -0.31 13.62
N VAL A 136 -32.53 0.01 14.36
CA VAL A 136 -32.14 -0.73 15.57
C VAL A 136 -33.12 -0.34 16.67
N ASP A 137 -33.89 -1.31 17.18
CA ASP A 137 -34.76 -1.14 18.34
C ASP A 137 -33.91 -0.74 19.56
N PRO A 138 -34.26 0.35 20.27
CA PRO A 138 -33.63 0.66 21.55
C PRO A 138 -33.93 -0.45 22.56
N LEU A 139 -32.87 -0.97 23.20
CA LEU A 139 -33.00 -1.83 24.37
C LEU A 139 -33.71 -1.05 25.49
N GLU A 140 -34.98 -1.34 25.73
CA GLU A 140 -35.73 -0.82 26.88
C GLU A 140 -35.20 -1.44 28.18
N GLY A 141 -34.65 -0.61 29.08
CA GLY A 141 -34.36 -1.06 30.45
C GLY A 141 -33.34 -0.29 31.28
N VAL A 142 -32.53 0.61 30.70
CA VAL A 142 -31.52 1.43 31.42
C VAL A 142 -31.49 2.88 30.92
N GLN A 143 -32.65 3.42 30.51
CA GLN A 143 -32.70 4.65 29.71
C GLN A 143 -32.41 5.93 30.49
N ASP A 144 -32.92 6.09 31.71
CA ASP A 144 -32.86 7.39 32.40
C ASP A 144 -31.43 7.79 32.82
N GLU A 145 -30.63 6.85 33.36
CA GLU A 145 -29.25 7.14 33.79
C GLU A 145 -28.29 7.38 32.61
N VAL A 146 -28.49 6.69 31.49
CA VAL A 146 -27.67 6.86 30.28
C VAL A 146 -28.03 8.18 29.58
N GLU A 147 -29.31 8.53 29.54
CA GLU A 147 -29.79 9.79 28.97
C GLU A 147 -29.26 11.01 29.75
N ASP A 148 -29.25 10.96 31.09
CA ASP A 148 -28.67 12.01 31.93
C ASP A 148 -27.15 12.20 31.64
N LEU A 149 -26.42 11.10 31.44
CA LEU A 149 -24.99 11.14 31.11
C LEU A 149 -24.73 11.72 29.71
N ILE A 150 -25.58 11.39 28.74
CA ILE A 150 -25.51 11.96 27.38
C ILE A 150 -25.78 13.46 27.44
N GLN A 151 -26.82 13.91 28.13
CA GLN A 151 -27.14 15.34 28.27
C GLN A 151 -26.01 16.11 28.97
N GLU A 152 -25.36 15.50 29.96
CA GLU A 152 -24.19 16.08 30.61
C GLU A 152 -23.01 16.20 29.63
N ALA A 153 -22.75 15.17 28.81
CA ALA A 153 -21.69 15.18 27.82
C ALA A 153 -21.94 16.17 26.67
N GLU A 154 -23.19 16.35 26.26
CA GLU A 154 -23.60 17.40 25.31
C GLU A 154 -23.35 18.78 25.91
N ARG A 155 -23.77 19.02 27.16
CA ARG A 155 -23.52 20.30 27.86
C ARG A 155 -22.03 20.58 27.99
N LEU A 156 -21.25 19.57 28.36
CA LEU A 156 -19.79 19.69 28.43
C LEU A 156 -19.20 20.01 27.05
N GLY A 157 -19.68 19.38 25.98
CA GLY A 157 -19.27 19.68 24.60
C GLY A 157 -19.54 21.14 24.21
N MET A 158 -20.70 21.69 24.59
CA MET A 158 -21.03 23.11 24.38
C MET A 158 -20.16 24.03 25.23
N GLU A 159 -19.87 23.67 26.48
CA GLU A 159 -18.99 24.44 27.36
C GLU A 159 -17.55 24.46 26.83
N ILE A 160 -17.03 23.33 26.36
CA ILE A 160 -15.72 23.21 25.71
C ILE A 160 -15.69 24.12 24.47
N ALA A 161 -16.70 24.04 23.61
CA ALA A 161 -16.80 24.88 22.42
C ALA A 161 -16.79 26.37 22.79
N ALA A 162 -17.59 26.79 23.77
CA ALA A 162 -17.63 28.17 24.24
C ALA A 162 -16.28 28.64 24.83
N ASN A 163 -15.66 27.81 25.67
CA ASN A 163 -14.37 28.12 26.31
C ASN A 163 -13.23 28.22 25.28
N LEU A 164 -13.28 27.39 24.23
CA LEU A 164 -12.33 27.41 23.12
C LEU A 164 -12.76 28.35 21.99
N SER A 165 -13.87 29.09 22.14
CA SER A 165 -14.41 29.96 21.09
C SER A 165 -14.59 29.26 19.73
N ILE A 166 -15.06 28.01 19.75
CA ILE A 166 -15.44 27.21 18.58
C ILE A 166 -16.92 27.50 18.31
N ALA A 167 -17.21 28.16 17.19
CA ALA A 167 -18.58 28.41 16.72
C ALA A 167 -18.86 27.76 15.35
N ASP A 168 -17.96 26.88 14.92
CA ASP A 168 -18.05 26.08 13.70
C ASP A 168 -19.31 25.18 13.71
N PRO A 169 -20.16 25.26 12.66
CA PRO A 169 -21.53 24.75 12.71
C PRO A 169 -21.67 23.24 12.87
N ILE A 170 -20.69 22.43 12.39
CA ILE A 170 -20.74 20.96 12.45
C ILE A 170 -19.87 20.38 13.59
N TYR A 171 -19.23 21.22 14.42
CA TYR A 171 -18.36 20.74 15.50
C TYR A 171 -19.09 19.78 16.47
N GLN A 172 -20.36 20.04 16.77
CA GLN A 172 -21.16 19.16 17.64
C GLN A 172 -21.50 17.80 16.99
N ASP A 173 -21.37 17.70 15.66
CA ASP A 173 -21.55 16.46 14.90
C ASP A 173 -20.21 15.73 14.66
N GLN A 174 -19.06 16.39 14.90
CA GLN A 174 -17.73 15.78 14.85
C GLN A 174 -17.46 14.90 16.08
N TRP A 175 -18.23 13.82 16.19
CA TRP A 175 -18.19 12.85 17.29
C TRP A 175 -16.81 12.23 17.50
N HIS A 176 -15.96 12.19 16.48
CA HIS A 176 -14.60 11.68 16.58
C HIS A 176 -13.71 12.58 17.46
N LEU A 177 -14.04 13.87 17.61
CA LEU A 177 -13.34 14.84 18.47
C LEU A 177 -13.91 14.86 19.88
N HIS A 178 -15.24 14.80 20.01
CA HIS A 178 -15.96 14.73 21.28
C HIS A 178 -17.27 13.95 21.09
N ASN A 179 -17.37 12.75 21.65
CA ASN A 179 -18.53 11.89 21.44
C ASN A 179 -19.50 11.98 22.62
N HIS A 180 -20.61 12.70 22.42
CA HIS A 180 -21.65 12.83 23.46
C HIS A 180 -22.63 11.65 23.51
N ARG A 181 -22.71 10.81 22.48
CA ARG A 181 -23.65 9.67 22.45
C ARG A 181 -23.01 8.34 22.87
N GLU A 182 -21.76 8.10 22.48
CA GLU A 182 -20.99 6.90 22.82
C GLU A 182 -19.79 7.34 23.65
N LEU A 183 -20.00 7.55 24.95
CA LEU A 183 -19.03 8.19 25.84
C LEU A 183 -17.68 7.45 25.84
N GLY A 184 -16.60 8.20 25.69
CA GLY A 184 -15.24 7.65 25.60
C GLY A 184 -14.90 7.05 24.23
N HIS A 185 -15.82 7.07 23.26
CA HIS A 185 -15.54 6.71 21.87
C HIS A 185 -15.20 7.94 21.00
N ASP A 186 -14.18 8.68 21.42
CA ASP A 186 -13.53 9.78 20.70
C ASP A 186 -12.00 9.70 20.87
N ILE A 187 -11.26 10.56 20.16
CA ILE A 187 -9.79 10.63 20.22
C ILE A 187 -9.26 11.32 21.48
N ASN A 188 -10.11 11.81 22.39
CA ASN A 188 -9.72 12.49 23.62
C ASN A 188 -8.81 13.73 23.39
N VAL A 189 -9.19 14.61 22.46
CA VAL A 189 -8.39 15.79 22.07
C VAL A 189 -8.74 17.07 22.84
N THR A 190 -9.95 17.18 23.37
CA THR A 190 -10.47 18.44 23.95
C THR A 190 -9.61 18.96 25.11
N GLY A 191 -9.11 18.06 25.97
CA GLY A 191 -8.15 18.41 27.04
C GLY A 191 -6.82 18.96 26.50
N VAL A 192 -6.35 18.44 25.36
CA VAL A 192 -5.12 18.92 24.70
C VAL A 192 -5.27 20.38 24.28
N TRP A 193 -6.40 20.71 23.63
CA TRP A 193 -6.71 22.07 23.22
C TRP A 193 -6.85 23.02 24.42
N GLN A 194 -7.51 22.58 25.50
CA GLN A 194 -7.61 23.36 26.73
C GLN A 194 -6.24 23.64 27.37
N SER A 195 -5.25 22.78 27.14
CA SER A 195 -3.86 23.02 27.56
C SER A 195 -3.09 24.01 26.66
N GLY A 196 -3.70 24.46 25.56
CA GLY A 196 -3.14 25.41 24.61
C GLY A 196 -2.30 24.78 23.49
N ILE A 197 -2.39 23.47 23.28
CA ILE A 197 -1.72 22.75 22.19
C ILE A 197 -2.73 22.49 21.09
N THR A 198 -2.46 22.98 19.88
CA THR A 198 -3.42 23.06 18.76
C THR A 198 -2.80 22.69 17.40
N GLY A 199 -1.54 22.25 17.40
CA GLY A 199 -0.78 21.87 16.22
C GLY A 199 0.17 22.96 15.72
N LYS A 200 0.32 24.05 16.46
CA LYS A 200 1.03 25.23 16.00
C LYS A 200 2.51 24.93 15.72
N GLY A 201 2.94 25.31 14.51
CA GLY A 201 4.31 25.08 14.05
C GLY A 201 4.54 23.70 13.42
N SER A 202 3.53 22.83 13.43
CA SER A 202 3.55 21.55 12.73
C SER A 202 3.08 21.70 11.27
N ARG A 203 3.59 20.83 10.40
CA ARG A 203 3.34 20.84 8.95
C ARG A 203 3.06 19.43 8.48
N VAL A 204 1.84 19.20 7.97
CA VAL A 204 1.36 17.89 7.49
C VAL A 204 1.12 17.96 5.99
N CYS A 205 1.70 17.03 5.25
CA CYS A 205 1.54 16.92 3.81
C CYS A 205 0.52 15.82 3.48
N ILE A 206 -0.52 16.19 2.76
CA ILE A 206 -1.50 15.25 2.20
C ILE A 206 -0.98 14.81 0.83
N VAL A 207 -0.60 13.55 0.71
CA VAL A 207 -0.16 12.97 -0.57
C VAL A 207 -1.36 12.24 -1.16
N ASP A 208 -2.09 12.87 -2.07
CA ASP A 208 -3.42 12.40 -2.49
C ASP A 208 -3.83 12.95 -3.88
N ASP A 209 -5.12 13.26 -4.08
CA ASP A 209 -5.73 13.73 -5.33
C ASP A 209 -5.85 15.25 -5.47
N GLY A 210 -5.28 15.98 -4.50
CA GLY A 210 -5.26 17.43 -4.46
C GLY A 210 -5.68 17.97 -3.10
N LEU A 211 -5.58 19.29 -2.97
CA LEU A 211 -6.01 20.02 -1.79
C LEU A 211 -6.65 21.33 -2.25
N ASP A 212 -7.91 21.54 -1.92
CA ASP A 212 -8.61 22.80 -2.19
C ASP A 212 -8.11 23.90 -1.24
N MET A 213 -7.01 24.53 -1.64
CA MET A 213 -6.35 25.57 -0.85
C MET A 213 -7.11 26.90 -0.86
N ASP A 214 -8.12 27.03 -1.71
CA ASP A 214 -9.02 28.18 -1.74
C ASP A 214 -10.19 28.04 -0.74
N SER A 215 -10.41 26.83 -0.20
CA SER A 215 -11.42 26.57 0.83
C SER A 215 -11.23 27.53 2.01
N LEU A 216 -12.31 28.19 2.44
CA LEU A 216 -12.26 29.15 3.54
C LEU A 216 -11.87 28.49 4.87
N ASP A 217 -12.10 27.19 4.99
CA ASP A 217 -11.75 26.36 6.16
C ASP A 217 -10.27 25.94 6.16
N LEU A 218 -9.59 25.94 4.99
CA LEU A 218 -8.20 25.47 4.85
C LEU A 218 -7.20 26.56 4.46
N LYS A 219 -7.62 27.63 3.78
CA LYS A 219 -6.73 28.64 3.18
C LYS A 219 -5.75 29.27 4.17
N ASP A 220 -6.17 29.49 5.42
CA ASP A 220 -5.34 30.13 6.44
C ASP A 220 -4.27 29.16 6.96
N ASN A 221 -4.53 27.85 6.85
CA ASN A 221 -3.63 26.77 7.22
C ASN A 221 -2.86 26.17 6.04
N TYR A 222 -3.14 26.58 4.81
CA TYR A 222 -2.42 26.10 3.63
C TYR A 222 -0.92 26.47 3.65
N PHE A 223 -0.08 25.50 3.30
CA PHE A 223 1.37 25.62 3.19
C PHE A 223 1.84 25.41 1.75
N ALA A 224 1.89 26.50 1.00
CA ALA A 224 2.28 26.50 -0.41
C ALA A 224 3.68 25.91 -0.66
N LYS A 225 4.68 26.23 0.19
CA LYS A 225 6.07 25.76 0.01
C LYS A 225 6.21 24.24 0.07
N GLY A 226 5.31 23.57 0.80
CA GLY A 226 5.28 22.12 0.92
C GLY A 226 4.34 21.43 -0.08
N SER A 227 3.76 22.17 -1.03
CA SER A 227 2.77 21.67 -1.99
C SER A 227 3.31 21.56 -3.43
N TRP A 228 2.79 20.59 -4.19
CA TRP A 228 3.12 20.37 -5.60
C TRP A 228 2.07 19.48 -6.28
N ASP A 229 1.84 19.67 -7.58
CA ASP A 229 1.03 18.78 -8.41
C ASP A 229 1.93 18.02 -9.38
N TYR A 230 1.93 16.68 -9.31
CA TYR A 230 2.65 15.81 -10.27
C TYR A 230 1.74 15.34 -11.40
N ASN A 231 0.43 15.34 -11.23
CA ASN A 231 -0.52 14.98 -12.29
C ASN A 231 -0.68 16.11 -13.33
N ASP A 232 -0.51 17.35 -12.90
CA ASP A 232 -0.46 18.56 -13.72
C ASP A 232 0.66 19.51 -13.23
N PRO A 233 1.92 19.23 -13.62
CA PRO A 233 3.14 19.79 -13.06
C PRO A 233 3.11 21.28 -12.74
N GLY A 234 3.14 21.59 -11.43
CA GLY A 234 3.14 22.95 -10.93
C GLY A 234 3.06 23.05 -9.40
N PRO A 235 3.21 24.26 -8.83
CA PRO A 235 3.14 24.46 -7.38
C PRO A 235 1.71 24.39 -6.80
N ASP A 236 0.70 24.33 -7.67
CA ASP A 236 -0.71 24.40 -7.32
C ASP A 236 -1.33 22.99 -7.27
N PRO A 237 -1.64 22.44 -6.08
CA PRO A 237 -2.22 21.10 -5.91
C PRO A 237 -3.75 21.08 -6.03
N LYS A 238 -4.37 22.07 -6.67
CA LYS A 238 -5.82 22.20 -6.73
C LYS A 238 -6.51 20.97 -7.36
N PRO A 239 -7.60 20.48 -6.73
CA PRO A 239 -8.50 19.51 -7.34
C PRO A 239 -8.98 19.92 -8.73
N ARG A 240 -8.98 18.99 -9.69
CA ARG A 240 -9.40 19.31 -11.08
C ARG A 240 -10.48 18.37 -11.62
N LEU A 241 -10.47 17.12 -11.19
CA LEU A 241 -11.44 16.12 -11.60
C LEU A 241 -12.64 16.12 -10.66
N SER A 242 -13.78 15.62 -11.14
CA SER A 242 -15.02 15.53 -10.36
C SER A 242 -14.94 14.56 -9.19
N ASP A 243 -13.91 13.72 -9.14
CA ASP A 243 -13.62 12.78 -8.07
C ASP A 243 -12.41 13.21 -7.21
N ASP A 244 -11.84 14.40 -7.45
CA ASP A 244 -10.70 14.95 -6.68
C ASP A 244 -11.17 15.58 -5.35
N HIS A 245 -11.87 14.82 -4.52
CA HIS A 245 -12.40 15.30 -3.24
C HIS A 245 -11.62 14.79 -2.03
N HIS A 246 -10.84 13.73 -2.22
CA HIS A 246 -10.37 12.88 -1.14
C HIS A 246 -9.30 13.58 -0.29
N GLY A 247 -8.30 14.19 -0.91
CA GLY A 247 -7.24 14.91 -0.21
C GLY A 247 -7.73 16.15 0.54
N THR A 248 -8.75 16.85 0.01
CA THR A 248 -9.36 18.01 0.69
C THR A 248 -10.09 17.58 1.97
N ARG A 249 -10.81 16.46 1.93
CA ARG A 249 -11.50 15.89 3.11
C ARG A 249 -10.51 15.47 4.20
N CYS A 250 -9.44 14.78 3.80
CA CYS A 250 -8.33 14.39 4.69
C CYS A 250 -7.65 15.62 5.31
N ALA A 251 -7.43 16.69 4.54
CA ALA A 251 -6.83 17.93 5.03
C ALA A 251 -7.69 18.61 6.11
N GLY A 252 -9.01 18.61 5.93
CA GLY A 252 -9.96 19.15 6.91
C GLY A 252 -9.90 18.44 8.26
N GLU A 253 -9.80 17.11 8.27
CA GLU A 253 -9.67 16.33 9.51
C GLU A 253 -8.42 16.71 10.31
N ILE A 254 -7.34 17.08 9.61
CA ILE A 254 -6.07 17.47 10.24
C ILE A 254 -6.12 18.92 10.70
N ALA A 255 -6.45 19.88 9.82
CA ALA A 255 -6.28 21.30 10.10
C ALA A 255 -7.35 22.21 9.48
N ALA A 256 -8.61 21.76 9.38
CA ALA A 256 -9.74 22.69 9.26
C ALA A 256 -9.64 23.74 10.39
N ALA A 257 -9.76 25.01 10.00
CA ALA A 257 -9.52 26.12 10.89
C ALA A 257 -10.72 26.32 11.82
N ARG A 258 -10.46 26.75 13.06
CA ARG A 258 -11.52 27.23 13.94
C ARG A 258 -11.95 28.63 13.50
N ASN A 259 -12.95 28.75 12.63
CA ASN A 259 -13.30 30.02 11.97
C ASN A 259 -14.78 30.20 11.57
N ASP A 260 -15.69 29.48 12.24
CA ASP A 260 -17.15 29.50 12.04
C ASP A 260 -17.61 28.84 10.72
N ILE A 261 -16.77 27.98 10.12
CA ILE A 261 -17.01 27.34 8.82
C ILE A 261 -16.86 25.84 9.00
N CYS A 262 -17.85 25.06 8.52
CA CYS A 262 -17.84 23.61 8.68
C CYS A 262 -17.56 23.17 10.12
N GLY A 263 -16.39 22.57 10.37
CA GLY A 263 -15.98 22.00 11.66
C GLY A 263 -14.57 22.44 12.02
N VAL A 264 -13.86 21.65 12.81
CA VAL A 264 -12.46 21.91 13.16
C VAL A 264 -11.60 20.68 12.94
N GLY A 265 -10.34 20.90 12.57
CA GLY A 265 -9.34 19.84 12.48
C GLY A 265 -8.80 19.46 13.86
N VAL A 266 -8.25 18.25 13.97
CA VAL A 266 -7.57 17.77 15.19
C VAL A 266 -6.47 18.75 15.64
N ALA A 267 -5.74 19.29 14.68
CA ALA A 267 -4.65 20.23 14.83
C ALA A 267 -4.95 21.53 14.06
N TYR A 268 -6.02 22.23 14.44
CA TYR A 268 -6.56 23.40 13.73
C TYR A 268 -5.63 24.63 13.60
N ASP A 269 -4.46 24.66 14.27
CA ASP A 269 -3.41 25.67 14.06
C ASP A 269 -2.16 25.12 13.35
N ALA A 270 -2.16 23.84 12.98
CA ALA A 270 -1.13 23.26 12.11
C ALA A 270 -1.27 23.79 10.68
N LYS A 271 -0.21 23.60 9.89
CA LYS A 271 -0.25 23.87 8.46
C LYS A 271 -0.39 22.59 7.65
N VAL A 272 -1.13 22.66 6.54
CA VAL A 272 -1.36 21.55 5.62
C VAL A 272 -0.84 21.88 4.22
N SER A 273 -0.14 20.94 3.59
CA SER A 273 0.26 21.03 2.19
C SER A 273 -0.36 19.90 1.37
N GLY A 274 -0.53 20.12 0.07
CA GLY A 274 -1.07 19.12 -0.86
C GLY A 274 -0.03 18.67 -1.87
N VAL A 275 0.14 17.36 -2.01
CA VAL A 275 0.94 16.74 -3.06
C VAL A 275 0.00 15.88 -3.91
N ARG A 276 -0.32 16.35 -5.11
CA ARG A 276 -1.32 15.74 -5.99
C ARG A 276 -0.70 14.71 -6.92
N ILE A 277 -1.02 13.43 -6.70
CA ILE A 277 -0.48 12.28 -7.44
C ILE A 277 -1.53 11.26 -7.88
N LEU A 278 -2.73 11.24 -7.28
CA LEU A 278 -3.71 10.16 -7.49
C LEU A 278 -4.77 10.45 -8.57
N SER A 279 -4.69 11.59 -9.25
CA SER A 279 -5.69 11.98 -10.25
C SER A 279 -5.34 11.54 -11.67
N LYS A 280 -4.10 11.08 -11.90
CA LYS A 280 -3.62 10.49 -13.16
C LYS A 280 -2.56 9.44 -12.86
N ALA A 281 -2.23 8.62 -13.86
CA ALA A 281 -1.09 7.72 -13.79
C ALA A 281 0.22 8.49 -13.56
N ILE A 282 1.12 7.94 -12.75
CA ILE A 282 2.42 8.52 -12.38
C ILE A 282 3.51 7.46 -12.52
N SER A 283 4.76 7.89 -12.71
CA SER A 283 5.91 6.99 -12.69
C SER A 283 6.44 6.72 -11.27
N ASP A 284 7.32 5.74 -11.13
CA ASP A 284 8.08 5.50 -9.90
C ASP A 284 8.92 6.71 -9.47
N VAL A 285 9.48 7.47 -10.43
CA VAL A 285 10.20 8.71 -10.13
C VAL A 285 9.27 9.74 -9.52
N ASP A 286 8.11 9.98 -10.14
CA ASP A 286 7.14 10.96 -9.65
C ASP A 286 6.66 10.60 -8.24
N GLU A 287 6.39 9.31 -7.98
CA GLU A 287 6.00 8.83 -6.66
C GLU A 287 7.11 8.96 -5.61
N ALA A 288 8.35 8.60 -5.95
CA ALA A 288 9.50 8.75 -5.07
C ALA A 288 9.76 10.23 -4.72
N GLU A 289 9.59 11.13 -5.70
CA GLU A 289 9.69 12.58 -5.49
C GLU A 289 8.55 13.13 -4.64
N ALA A 290 7.32 12.63 -4.84
CA ALA A 290 6.13 13.04 -4.11
C ALA A 290 6.18 12.71 -2.63
N LEU A 291 6.53 11.46 -2.28
CA LEU A 291 6.62 11.00 -0.89
C LEU A 291 7.65 11.77 -0.06
N ASN A 292 8.67 12.36 -0.70
CA ASN A 292 9.67 13.19 -0.02
C ASN A 292 9.54 14.68 -0.35
N TYR A 293 8.47 15.12 -1.00
CA TYR A 293 8.37 16.50 -1.43
C TYR A 293 8.41 17.43 -0.21
N GLY A 294 9.45 18.26 -0.16
CA GLY A 294 9.67 19.18 0.95
C GLY A 294 10.03 18.49 2.26
N TYR A 295 10.70 17.33 2.28
CA TYR A 295 10.99 16.53 3.50
C TYR A 295 11.76 17.25 4.64
N GLN A 296 12.31 18.44 4.39
CA GLN A 296 12.88 19.30 5.44
C GLN A 296 11.84 20.26 6.06
N GLU A 297 10.78 20.59 5.33
CA GLU A 297 9.72 21.53 5.71
C GLU A 297 8.42 20.83 6.14
N ASN A 298 8.03 19.79 5.40
CA ASN A 298 6.92 18.90 5.73
C ASN A 298 7.40 17.92 6.78
N HIS A 299 6.66 17.83 7.89
CA HIS A 299 7.06 17.00 9.03
C HIS A 299 6.43 15.61 8.98
N ILE A 300 5.15 15.56 8.61
CA ILE A 300 4.31 14.37 8.57
C ILE A 300 3.73 14.25 7.17
N TYR A 301 3.67 13.03 6.62
CA TYR A 301 3.05 12.70 5.34
C TYR A 301 1.88 11.76 5.60
N SER A 302 0.66 12.21 5.28
CA SER A 302 -0.56 11.43 5.39
C SER A 302 -0.93 10.86 4.03
N CYS A 303 -0.96 9.54 3.94
CA CYS A 303 -1.15 8.78 2.70
C CYS A 303 -2.34 7.83 2.84
N SER A 304 -3.48 8.20 2.24
CA SER A 304 -4.73 7.43 2.29
C SER A 304 -4.97 6.66 1.00
N TRP A 305 -3.93 5.92 0.55
CA TRP A 305 -3.90 5.18 -0.70
C TRP A 305 -2.95 3.98 -0.62
N GLY A 306 -3.05 3.08 -1.59
CA GLY A 306 -2.20 1.88 -1.71
C GLY A 306 -2.54 1.11 -2.98
N PRO A 307 -2.08 -0.16 -3.09
CA PRO A 307 -2.56 -1.10 -4.09
C PRO A 307 -4.07 -1.32 -3.99
N PRO A 308 -4.73 -1.92 -5.00
CA PRO A 308 -6.15 -2.23 -4.93
C PRO A 308 -6.51 -3.20 -3.81
N ASP A 309 -7.42 -2.78 -2.92
CA ASP A 309 -7.89 -3.55 -1.75
C ASP A 309 -8.94 -4.65 -2.12
N ASN A 310 -8.62 -5.49 -3.10
CA ASN A 310 -9.53 -6.48 -3.70
C ASN A 310 -9.33 -7.93 -3.18
N GLY A 311 -8.41 -8.13 -2.24
CA GLY A 311 -8.05 -9.48 -1.76
C GLY A 311 -7.23 -10.27 -2.78
N MET A 312 -6.60 -9.60 -3.76
CA MET A 312 -5.82 -10.22 -4.84
C MET A 312 -4.45 -9.56 -5.04
N ALA A 313 -4.37 -8.24 -4.88
CA ALA A 313 -3.13 -7.49 -5.09
C ALA A 313 -2.03 -7.96 -4.12
N MET A 314 -0.78 -7.93 -4.58
CA MET A 314 0.41 -8.09 -3.76
C MET A 314 1.48 -7.22 -4.41
N GLU A 315 1.60 -6.00 -3.91
CA GLU A 315 2.46 -4.97 -4.50
C GLU A 315 3.02 -4.07 -3.40
N GLY A 316 4.25 -3.61 -3.62
CA GLY A 316 4.93 -2.71 -2.70
C GLY A 316 5.74 -1.67 -3.45
N PRO A 317 6.33 -0.71 -2.71
CA PRO A 317 7.16 0.32 -3.29
C PRO A 317 8.36 -0.27 -4.03
N SER A 318 8.63 0.26 -5.22
CA SER A 318 9.84 -0.08 -5.98
C SER A 318 11.10 0.44 -5.27
N VAL A 319 12.29 0.03 -5.74
CA VAL A 319 13.56 0.41 -5.11
C VAL A 319 13.74 1.93 -5.00
N LEU A 320 13.26 2.72 -5.97
CA LEU A 320 13.35 4.19 -5.95
C LEU A 320 12.51 4.78 -4.82
N ILE A 321 11.28 4.28 -4.66
CA ILE A 321 10.36 4.71 -3.62
C ILE A 321 10.86 4.27 -2.24
N ARG A 322 11.39 3.05 -2.11
CA ARG A 322 12.02 2.58 -0.86
C ARG A 322 13.22 3.45 -0.46
N ARG A 323 14.08 3.81 -1.42
CA ARG A 323 15.19 4.75 -1.21
C ARG A 323 14.68 6.12 -0.78
N ALA A 324 13.60 6.61 -1.38
CA ALA A 324 12.97 7.85 -0.95
C ALA A 324 12.49 7.75 0.50
N MET A 325 11.71 6.74 0.88
CA MET A 325 11.25 6.58 2.28
C MET A 325 12.42 6.53 3.27
N ILE A 326 13.51 5.80 2.95
CA ILE A 326 14.71 5.72 3.79
C ILE A 326 15.43 7.08 3.88
N LYS A 327 15.55 7.81 2.78
CA LYS A 327 16.08 9.18 2.79
C LYS A 327 15.22 10.10 3.67
N GLY A 328 13.90 9.96 3.61
CA GLY A 328 12.94 10.70 4.42
C GLY A 328 13.12 10.44 5.92
N ILE A 329 13.13 9.17 6.35
CA ILE A 329 13.28 8.81 7.78
C ILE A 329 14.71 9.07 8.32
N GLN A 330 15.73 9.09 7.48
CA GLN A 330 17.12 9.35 7.91
C GLN A 330 17.48 10.83 7.95
N GLN A 331 16.97 11.62 7.00
CA GLN A 331 17.46 12.99 6.76
C GLN A 331 16.37 14.05 6.86
N GLY A 332 15.09 13.68 6.82
CA GLY A 332 13.97 14.61 7.00
C GLY A 332 13.98 15.30 8.35
N ARG A 333 13.36 16.49 8.40
CA ARG A 333 13.29 17.31 9.62
C ARG A 333 14.66 17.49 10.31
N GLY A 334 15.71 17.78 9.53
CA GLY A 334 17.07 17.95 10.05
C GLY A 334 17.68 16.68 10.66
N GLY A 335 17.31 15.49 10.16
CA GLY A 335 17.80 14.19 10.65
C GLY A 335 16.95 13.54 11.74
N LEU A 336 15.81 14.15 12.12
CA LEU A 336 14.83 13.51 13.01
C LEU A 336 13.96 12.48 12.28
N GLY A 337 13.88 12.58 10.95
CA GLY A 337 13.12 11.71 10.08
C GLY A 337 11.70 12.20 9.84
N SER A 338 11.29 12.16 8.57
CA SER A 338 9.89 12.31 8.14
C SER A 338 9.02 11.24 8.79
N VAL A 339 7.78 11.59 9.12
CA VAL A 339 6.81 10.64 9.68
C VAL A 339 5.79 10.29 8.60
N PHE A 340 5.74 9.03 8.18
CA PHE A 340 4.77 8.54 7.20
C PHE A 340 3.59 7.88 7.92
N VAL A 341 2.37 8.33 7.65
CA VAL A 341 1.13 7.76 8.18
C VAL A 341 0.33 7.21 7.01
N PHE A 342 0.06 5.91 7.02
CA PHE A 342 -0.70 5.24 5.99
C PHE A 342 -2.02 4.70 6.56
N ALA A 343 -3.11 4.96 5.85
CA ALA A 343 -4.36 4.22 6.07
C ALA A 343 -4.11 2.73 5.82
N LEU A 344 -4.75 1.83 6.55
CA LEU A 344 -4.41 0.40 6.48
C LEU A 344 -4.91 -0.32 5.22
N GLY A 345 -6.11 0.02 4.72
CA GLY A 345 -6.79 -0.72 3.67
C GLY A 345 -8.26 -1.00 3.96
N ASN A 346 -9.08 -1.01 2.90
CA ASN A 346 -10.54 -1.17 2.95
C ASN A 346 -11.02 -2.54 2.41
N GLY A 347 -10.11 -3.51 2.26
CA GLY A 347 -10.34 -4.79 1.60
C GLY A 347 -10.78 -5.94 2.50
N ALA A 348 -11.05 -5.73 3.79
CA ALA A 348 -11.35 -6.83 4.72
C ALA A 348 -12.57 -7.65 4.30
N ALA A 349 -13.58 -7.01 3.70
CA ALA A 349 -14.75 -7.67 3.16
C ALA A 349 -14.39 -8.69 2.06
N ASN A 350 -13.26 -8.49 1.37
CA ASN A 350 -12.71 -9.33 0.31
C ASN A 350 -11.69 -10.35 0.83
N ASP A 351 -11.59 -10.53 2.15
CA ASP A 351 -10.53 -11.28 2.84
C ASP A 351 -9.12 -10.72 2.52
N ASP A 352 -8.99 -9.42 2.26
CA ASP A 352 -7.68 -8.82 2.08
C ASP A 352 -6.93 -8.68 3.41
N ASN A 353 -5.61 -8.54 3.28
CA ASN A 353 -4.71 -8.44 4.41
C ASN A 353 -3.59 -7.45 4.09
N CYS A 354 -3.48 -6.42 4.91
CA CYS A 354 -2.54 -5.31 4.71
C CYS A 354 -1.06 -5.70 4.67
N ASN A 355 -0.68 -6.91 5.06
CA ASN A 355 0.69 -7.41 4.87
C ASN A 355 1.02 -7.75 3.41
N PHE A 356 0.03 -7.70 2.50
CA PHE A 356 0.20 -7.78 1.04
C PHE A 356 0.31 -6.40 0.37
N ASP A 357 0.19 -5.32 1.14
CA ASP A 357 0.47 -3.95 0.73
C ASP A 357 1.83 -3.52 1.29
N GLY A 358 2.80 -3.31 0.40
CA GLY A 358 4.16 -2.96 0.77
C GLY A 358 4.35 -1.53 1.31
N TYR A 359 3.32 -0.67 1.20
CA TYR A 359 3.35 0.66 1.81
C TYR A 359 2.96 0.58 3.28
N THR A 360 1.90 -0.17 3.62
CA THR A 360 1.42 -0.33 4.99
C THR A 360 2.22 -1.38 5.78
N ASN A 361 2.84 -2.36 5.13
CA ASN A 361 3.73 -3.30 5.81
C ASN A 361 5.18 -2.79 5.98
N SER A 362 5.47 -1.57 5.53
CA SER A 362 6.76 -0.94 5.68
C SER A 362 7.05 -0.60 7.14
N ILE A 363 8.28 -0.84 7.62
CA ILE A 363 8.69 -0.41 8.97
C ILE A 363 8.76 1.12 9.10
N TYR A 364 8.82 1.83 7.97
CA TYR A 364 8.96 3.29 7.91
C TYR A 364 7.61 4.02 8.03
N SER A 365 6.49 3.30 7.92
CA SER A 365 5.13 3.85 8.02
C SER A 365 4.47 3.52 9.36
N VAL A 366 3.57 4.40 9.77
CA VAL A 366 2.58 4.15 10.82
C VAL A 366 1.28 3.74 10.16
N SER A 367 0.90 2.48 10.31
CA SER A 367 -0.27 1.90 9.63
C SER A 367 -1.48 1.93 10.55
N VAL A 368 -2.54 2.60 10.08
CA VAL A 368 -3.70 3.01 10.89
C VAL A 368 -4.98 2.39 10.35
N GLY A 369 -5.63 1.54 11.15
CA GLY A 369 -6.95 0.99 10.83
C GLY A 369 -8.11 1.84 11.35
N GLY A 370 -9.32 1.46 10.94
CA GLY A 370 -10.56 2.17 11.27
C GLY A 370 -11.37 1.48 12.38
N ILE A 371 -11.98 2.27 13.25
CA ILE A 371 -13.06 1.87 14.16
C ILE A 371 -14.25 2.82 14.01
N ASP A 372 -15.46 2.34 14.20
CA ASP A 372 -16.63 3.21 14.09
C ASP A 372 -16.92 3.99 15.38
N ARG A 373 -17.97 4.82 15.35
CA ARG A 373 -18.44 5.64 16.47
C ARG A 373 -18.75 4.87 17.75
N LYS A 374 -19.05 3.57 17.65
CA LYS A 374 -19.31 2.67 18.79
C LYS A 374 -18.06 1.90 19.21
N GLY A 375 -16.91 2.27 18.65
CA GLY A 375 -15.64 1.57 18.79
C GLY A 375 -15.56 0.26 18.02
N LYS A 376 -16.57 -0.14 17.23
CA LYS A 376 -16.62 -1.45 16.58
C LYS A 376 -15.68 -1.53 15.39
N HIS A 377 -15.17 -2.73 15.11
CA HIS A 377 -14.40 -2.99 13.90
C HIS A 377 -15.29 -2.92 12.65
N PRO A 378 -15.09 -1.98 11.73
CA PRO A 378 -15.90 -1.85 10.52
C PRO A 378 -15.62 -3.00 9.56
N TYR A 379 -16.60 -3.36 8.73
CA TYR A 379 -16.50 -4.51 7.83
C TYR A 379 -15.39 -4.37 6.77
N TYR A 380 -14.94 -3.14 6.49
CA TYR A 380 -13.93 -2.83 5.47
C TYR A 380 -12.50 -2.81 6.02
N SER A 381 -12.29 -2.53 7.32
CA SER A 381 -10.95 -2.28 7.86
C SER A 381 -10.13 -3.56 7.85
N GLU A 382 -9.00 -3.57 7.13
CA GLU A 382 -8.12 -4.73 7.07
C GLU A 382 -7.51 -5.10 8.42
N LYS A 383 -6.95 -6.32 8.49
CA LYS A 383 -6.33 -6.86 9.70
C LYS A 383 -5.00 -7.48 9.31
N CYS A 384 -3.91 -7.08 9.95
CA CYS A 384 -2.60 -7.71 9.77
C CYS A 384 -1.67 -7.41 10.94
N SER A 385 -0.52 -8.08 10.95
CA SER A 385 0.48 -7.92 12.01
C SER A 385 1.29 -6.61 11.89
N ALA A 386 1.18 -5.90 10.76
CA ALA A 386 1.78 -4.59 10.53
C ALA A 386 0.97 -3.41 11.09
N GLN A 387 -0.31 -3.62 11.46
CA GLN A 387 -1.15 -2.56 12.02
C GLN A 387 -0.63 -2.13 13.40
N LEU A 388 -0.34 -0.84 13.58
CA LEU A 388 0.15 -0.31 14.86
C LEU A 388 -0.99 0.10 15.79
N VAL A 389 -1.99 0.79 15.23
CA VAL A 389 -3.06 1.47 15.99
C VAL A 389 -4.31 1.57 15.13
N VAL A 390 -5.45 1.82 15.78
CA VAL A 390 -6.70 2.21 15.10
C VAL A 390 -7.19 3.57 15.56
N THR A 391 -8.02 4.22 14.75
CA THR A 391 -8.78 5.39 15.18
C THR A 391 -10.11 5.48 14.42
N TYR A 392 -10.89 6.50 14.73
CA TYR A 392 -12.28 6.61 14.31
C TYR A 392 -12.46 6.86 12.82
N SER A 393 -13.51 6.26 12.25
CA SER A 393 -13.95 6.41 10.87
C SER A 393 -15.45 6.02 10.73
N SER A 394 -15.92 5.81 9.51
CA SER A 394 -17.30 5.44 9.21
C SER A 394 -17.68 4.02 9.65
N GLY A 395 -18.94 3.85 10.01
CA GLY A 395 -19.54 2.59 10.44
C GLY A 395 -20.68 2.80 11.43
N SER A 396 -21.47 1.77 11.70
CA SER A 396 -22.63 1.83 12.61
C SER A 396 -23.61 2.98 12.33
N GLY A 397 -23.76 3.38 11.05
CA GLY A 397 -24.69 4.42 10.60
C GLY A 397 -24.19 5.86 10.72
N ASP A 398 -22.91 6.07 11.04
CA ASP A 398 -22.28 7.40 11.09
C ASP A 398 -20.95 7.39 10.32
N ALA A 399 -20.39 8.57 10.10
CA ALA A 399 -19.20 8.82 9.30
C ALA A 399 -18.44 10.05 9.82
N ILE A 400 -17.29 10.36 9.22
CA ILE A 400 -16.48 11.54 9.57
C ILE A 400 -17.04 12.78 8.89
N HIS A 401 -17.11 13.86 9.68
CA HIS A 401 -17.59 15.18 9.30
C HIS A 401 -16.40 16.11 9.14
N THR A 402 -16.19 16.65 7.94
CA THR A 402 -14.99 17.41 7.55
C THR A 402 -15.30 18.39 6.39
N THR A 403 -14.30 19.14 5.94
CA THR A 403 -14.35 20.01 4.75
C THR A 403 -14.50 19.21 3.45
N ASP A 404 -15.11 19.79 2.42
CA ASP A 404 -15.11 19.25 1.05
C ASP A 404 -14.60 20.31 0.05
N VAL A 405 -14.40 19.90 -1.20
CA VAL A 405 -14.03 20.82 -2.29
C VAL A 405 -15.14 21.83 -2.53
N GLY A 406 -14.77 23.09 -2.63
CA GLY A 406 -15.65 24.23 -2.85
C GLY A 406 -15.69 25.19 -1.66
N GLU A 407 -16.08 26.43 -1.94
CA GLU A 407 -16.23 27.47 -0.93
C GLU A 407 -17.30 27.09 0.11
N ASN A 408 -16.89 26.94 1.38
CA ASN A 408 -17.74 26.52 2.51
C ASN A 408 -18.47 25.19 2.28
N SER A 409 -17.90 24.28 1.48
CA SER A 409 -18.44 22.95 1.27
C SER A 409 -18.01 22.05 2.43
N CYS A 410 -18.98 21.40 3.08
CA CYS A 410 -18.74 20.45 4.17
C CYS A 410 -19.27 19.08 3.76
N TYR A 411 -18.62 18.02 4.25
CA TYR A 411 -18.99 16.64 3.98
C TYR A 411 -19.16 15.85 5.27
N VAL A 412 -20.25 15.09 5.35
CA VAL A 412 -20.65 14.36 6.58
C VAL A 412 -20.54 12.84 6.44
N ASN A 413 -20.13 12.35 5.26
CA ASN A 413 -20.09 10.93 4.91
C ASN A 413 -18.66 10.45 4.62
N HIS A 414 -17.62 11.12 5.15
CA HIS A 414 -16.24 10.67 4.93
C HIS A 414 -15.95 9.39 5.74
N GLY A 415 -15.11 8.50 5.22
CA GLY A 415 -14.99 7.18 5.81
C GLY A 415 -13.96 6.29 5.16
N GLY A 416 -13.98 5.01 5.52
CA GLY A 416 -12.88 4.08 5.21
C GLY A 416 -11.68 4.31 6.12
N THR A 417 -10.68 3.44 6.06
CA THR A 417 -9.40 3.66 6.80
C THR A 417 -8.71 4.96 6.41
N SER A 418 -9.08 5.54 5.27
CA SER A 418 -8.64 6.85 4.80
C SER A 418 -9.02 8.05 5.64
N ALA A 419 -10.09 7.97 6.42
CA ALA A 419 -10.42 9.00 7.41
C ALA A 419 -9.71 8.70 8.75
N ALA A 420 -9.33 7.44 9.01
CA ALA A 420 -8.59 7.09 10.22
C ALA A 420 -7.13 7.61 10.18
N GLY A 421 -6.43 7.44 9.05
CA GLY A 421 -5.04 7.90 8.88
C GLY A 421 -4.84 9.40 9.21
N PRO A 422 -5.61 10.32 8.60
CA PRO A 422 -5.55 11.77 8.85
C PRO A 422 -5.75 12.15 10.31
N LEU A 423 -6.67 11.51 11.04
CA LEU A 423 -6.84 11.78 12.47
C LEU A 423 -5.56 11.48 13.26
N VAL A 424 -4.86 10.38 12.99
CA VAL A 424 -3.55 10.08 13.63
C VAL A 424 -2.49 11.09 13.20
N ALA A 425 -2.45 11.49 11.93
CA ALA A 425 -1.53 12.53 11.45
C ALA A 425 -1.78 13.89 12.16
N GLY A 426 -3.04 14.23 12.43
CA GLY A 426 -3.43 15.38 13.25
C GLY A 426 -2.94 15.27 14.69
N ILE A 427 -3.11 14.11 15.34
CA ILE A 427 -2.58 13.87 16.69
C ILE A 427 -1.05 14.00 16.71
N PHE A 428 -0.36 13.50 15.68
CA PHE A 428 1.09 13.65 15.56
C PHE A 428 1.51 15.12 15.39
N ALA A 429 0.71 15.96 14.74
CA ALA A 429 0.94 17.39 14.68
C ALA A 429 0.83 18.06 16.07
N LEU A 430 -0.09 17.61 16.94
CA LEU A 430 -0.16 18.05 18.34
C LEU A 430 1.06 17.61 19.14
N MET A 431 1.53 16.36 18.94
CA MET A 431 2.75 15.86 19.59
C MET A 431 3.99 16.66 19.18
N LEU A 432 4.10 17.08 17.91
CA LEU A 432 5.22 17.90 17.44
C LEU A 432 5.25 19.29 18.05
N GLU A 433 4.09 19.91 18.30
CA GLU A 433 4.04 21.16 19.06
C GLU A 433 4.53 20.95 20.50
N ALA A 434 4.11 19.85 21.14
CA ALA A 434 4.53 19.52 22.50
C ALA A 434 6.03 19.19 22.59
N ASN A 435 6.58 18.49 21.59
CA ASN A 435 7.98 18.11 21.53
C ASN A 435 8.48 18.02 20.08
N PRO A 436 9.10 19.09 19.54
CA PRO A 436 9.55 19.10 18.14
C PRO A 436 10.77 18.20 17.88
N LYS A 437 11.39 17.63 18.93
CA LYS A 437 12.60 16.80 18.86
C LYS A 437 12.31 15.31 18.67
N LEU A 438 11.04 14.90 18.66
CA LEU A 438 10.68 13.51 18.43
C LEU A 438 11.18 13.05 17.06
N ASN A 439 11.89 11.93 17.02
CA ASN A 439 12.27 11.26 15.79
C ASN A 439 11.13 10.33 15.29
N TRP A 440 11.23 9.84 14.05
CA TRP A 440 10.19 9.00 13.44
C TRP A 440 9.86 7.72 14.24
N ARG A 441 10.84 7.09 14.89
CA ARG A 441 10.64 5.92 15.77
C ARG A 441 9.98 6.29 17.09
N ASP A 442 10.28 7.48 17.63
CA ASP A 442 9.64 7.97 18.85
C ASP A 442 8.11 8.05 18.69
N PHE A 443 7.62 8.47 17.52
CA PHE A 443 6.18 8.45 17.20
C PHE A 443 5.58 7.05 17.31
N GLN A 444 6.26 6.04 16.74
CA GLN A 444 5.78 4.66 16.77
C GLN A 444 5.80 4.08 18.20
N TYR A 445 6.88 4.32 18.95
CA TYR A 445 6.99 3.92 20.35
C TYR A 445 5.87 4.51 21.21
N LEU A 446 5.70 5.84 21.14
CA LEU A 446 4.66 6.54 21.89
C LEU A 446 3.29 5.99 21.53
N THR A 447 3.00 5.80 20.24
CA THR A 447 1.74 5.21 19.75
C THR A 447 1.48 3.83 20.36
N ALA A 448 2.44 2.90 20.29
CA ALA A 448 2.26 1.56 20.86
C ALA A 448 2.07 1.57 22.38
N MET A 449 2.79 2.43 23.11
CA MET A 449 2.74 2.47 24.58
C MET A 449 1.53 3.22 25.14
N THR A 450 0.98 4.20 24.41
CA THR A 450 -0.16 4.99 24.89
C THR A 450 -1.49 4.48 24.37
N ALA A 451 -1.49 3.64 23.33
CA ALA A 451 -2.71 3.06 22.77
C ALA A 451 -3.62 2.45 23.86
N VAL A 452 -4.91 2.73 23.73
CA VAL A 452 -5.97 2.32 24.65
C VAL A 452 -6.68 1.11 24.07
N LYS A 453 -6.68 0.00 24.80
CA LYS A 453 -7.36 -1.23 24.37
C LYS A 453 -8.84 -0.97 24.12
N ILE A 454 -9.37 -1.56 23.06
CA ILE A 454 -10.80 -1.59 22.76
C ILE A 454 -11.38 -2.89 23.28
N ASP A 455 -12.40 -2.78 24.14
CA ASP A 455 -13.07 -3.94 24.74
C ASP A 455 -14.08 -4.53 23.74
N GLN A 456 -13.59 -5.47 22.93
CA GLN A 456 -14.34 -6.20 21.92
C GLN A 456 -13.85 -7.65 21.86
N ASP A 457 -14.67 -8.53 21.30
CA ASP A 457 -14.34 -9.92 20.98
C ASP A 457 -13.29 -9.99 19.85
N ALA A 458 -12.08 -9.57 20.15
CA ALA A 458 -10.91 -9.74 19.30
C ALA A 458 -9.84 -10.54 20.01
N GLU A 459 -9.07 -11.30 19.23
CA GLU A 459 -7.96 -12.09 19.72
C GLU A 459 -6.79 -11.17 20.08
N TYR A 460 -6.82 -10.68 21.33
CA TYR A 460 -5.72 -9.95 21.94
C TYR A 460 -4.69 -10.93 22.51
N GLN A 461 -3.43 -10.68 22.18
CA GLN A 461 -2.27 -11.39 22.73
C GLN A 461 -1.47 -10.43 23.61
N MET A 462 -1.10 -10.89 24.82
CA MET A 462 -0.32 -10.07 25.73
C MET A 462 1.15 -9.99 25.31
N ASN A 463 1.58 -8.82 24.87
CA ASN A 463 3.00 -8.48 24.73
C ASN A 463 3.57 -8.15 26.11
N LYS A 464 4.15 -9.18 26.74
CA LYS A 464 4.78 -9.07 28.07
C LYS A 464 5.97 -8.12 28.10
N ALA A 465 6.67 -7.94 26.98
CA ALA A 465 7.83 -7.08 26.91
C ALA A 465 7.45 -5.60 26.92
N LEU A 466 6.38 -5.24 26.18
CA LEU A 466 5.83 -3.88 26.17
C LEU A 466 4.84 -3.63 27.32
N GLY A 467 4.27 -4.69 27.90
CA GLY A 467 3.19 -4.58 28.89
C GLY A 467 1.84 -4.20 28.29
N LYS A 468 1.62 -4.52 27.02
CA LYS A 468 0.43 -4.15 26.24
C LYS A 468 -0.15 -5.36 25.52
N GLU A 469 -1.45 -5.33 25.27
CA GLU A 469 -2.09 -6.34 24.43
C GLU A 469 -2.08 -5.89 22.97
N PHE A 470 -1.90 -6.85 22.07
CA PHE A 470 -1.87 -6.64 20.62
C PHE A 470 -2.94 -7.47 19.94
N SER A 471 -3.63 -6.92 18.95
CA SER A 471 -4.56 -7.62 18.08
C SER A 471 -4.26 -7.29 16.62
N HIS A 472 -4.37 -8.27 15.73
CA HIS A 472 -4.26 -8.01 14.27
C HIS A 472 -5.40 -7.10 13.77
N ALA A 473 -6.52 -7.02 14.49
CA ALA A 473 -7.67 -6.19 14.14
C ALA A 473 -7.58 -4.77 14.70
N PHE A 474 -6.89 -4.56 15.83
CA PHE A 474 -6.83 -3.25 16.51
C PHE A 474 -5.42 -2.71 16.77
N GLY A 475 -4.37 -3.42 16.36
CA GLY A 475 -3.00 -3.11 16.73
C GLY A 475 -2.84 -3.17 18.25
N TYR A 476 -2.21 -2.15 18.83
CA TYR A 476 -2.14 -1.98 20.28
C TYR A 476 -3.39 -1.32 20.91
N GLY A 477 -4.38 -0.94 20.09
CA GLY A 477 -5.63 -0.29 20.53
C GLY A 477 -5.91 1.01 19.78
N LYS A 478 -6.84 1.82 20.30
CA LYS A 478 -7.16 3.13 19.74
C LYS A 478 -6.11 4.18 20.11
N ALA A 479 -5.87 5.13 19.19
CA ALA A 479 -5.08 6.32 19.47
C ALA A 479 -5.82 7.25 20.45
N ASP A 480 -5.10 7.78 21.43
CA ASP A 480 -5.60 8.75 22.42
C ASP A 480 -4.70 9.99 22.40
N ALA A 481 -5.26 11.12 21.99
CA ALA A 481 -4.53 12.35 21.75
C ALA A 481 -3.90 12.91 23.03
N TRP A 482 -4.66 12.91 24.14
CA TRP A 482 -4.16 13.35 25.44
C TRP A 482 -2.99 12.49 25.92
N ALA A 483 -3.13 11.16 25.92
CA ALA A 483 -2.09 10.24 26.35
C ALA A 483 -0.82 10.38 25.51
N LEU A 484 -0.97 10.53 24.19
CA LEU A 484 0.14 10.75 23.26
C LEU A 484 0.89 12.06 23.54
N VAL A 485 0.16 13.17 23.66
CA VAL A 485 0.73 14.50 23.90
C VAL A 485 1.39 14.59 25.28
N GLU A 486 0.76 14.07 26.32
CA GLU A 486 1.34 14.05 27.67
C GLU A 486 2.62 13.20 27.74
N ALA A 487 2.63 12.03 27.10
CA ALA A 487 3.81 11.20 27.02
C ALA A 487 4.93 11.90 26.21
N ALA A 488 4.60 12.57 25.11
CA ALA A 488 5.55 13.31 24.27
C ALA A 488 6.30 14.41 25.03
N LYS A 489 5.63 15.13 25.95
CA LYS A 489 6.23 16.24 26.75
C LYS A 489 7.46 15.81 27.55
N THR A 490 7.48 14.56 28.01
CA THR A 490 8.57 14.02 28.86
C THR A 490 9.39 12.94 28.17
N TRP A 491 9.09 12.65 26.89
CA TRP A 491 9.75 11.58 26.15
C TRP A 491 11.23 11.86 25.95
N LYS A 492 12.03 10.82 26.20
CA LYS A 492 13.44 10.79 25.85
C LYS A 492 13.58 9.90 24.62
N SER A 493 14.12 10.46 23.55
CA SER A 493 14.32 9.72 22.30
C SER A 493 15.09 8.43 22.50
N VAL A 494 14.65 7.39 21.79
CA VAL A 494 15.34 6.10 21.75
C VAL A 494 16.71 6.22 21.07
N LYS A 495 17.62 5.28 21.37
CA LYS A 495 18.91 5.18 20.67
C LYS A 495 18.68 4.89 19.18
N PRO A 496 19.65 5.20 18.29
CA PRO A 496 19.58 4.87 16.86
C PRO A 496 19.18 3.42 16.59
N GLN A 497 18.56 3.19 15.44
CA GLN A 497 18.05 1.87 15.06
C GLN A 497 19.20 0.94 14.67
N ALA A 498 19.21 -0.27 15.23
CA ALA A 498 20.06 -1.40 14.84
C ALA A 498 19.22 -2.50 14.17
N TRP A 499 19.90 -3.42 13.51
CA TRP A 499 19.27 -4.52 12.80
C TRP A 499 20.15 -5.77 12.80
N TYR A 500 19.50 -6.94 12.81
CA TYR A 500 20.14 -8.24 12.63
C TYR A 500 19.41 -9.01 11.53
N PHE A 501 20.15 -9.52 10.56
CA PHE A 501 19.63 -10.35 9.47
C PHE A 501 20.17 -11.78 9.63
N SER A 502 19.28 -12.77 9.66
CA SER A 502 19.68 -14.17 9.62
C SER A 502 20.25 -14.52 8.24
N PRO A 503 21.01 -15.62 8.12
CA PRO A 503 21.20 -16.22 6.81
C PRO A 503 19.85 -16.69 6.23
N TRP A 504 19.81 -16.93 4.92
CA TRP A 504 18.69 -17.62 4.27
C TRP A 504 18.53 -19.03 4.80
N LEU A 505 17.30 -19.42 5.14
CA LEU A 505 16.97 -20.75 5.64
C LEU A 505 16.27 -21.56 4.56
N HIS A 506 17.01 -22.44 3.89
CA HIS A 506 16.46 -23.32 2.85
C HIS A 506 15.63 -24.44 3.44
N VAL A 507 14.34 -24.45 3.09
CA VAL A 507 13.38 -25.49 3.47
C VAL A 507 13.22 -26.48 2.31
N LYS A 508 12.78 -26.03 1.12
CA LYS A 508 12.56 -26.84 -0.08
C LYS A 508 11.68 -28.08 0.15
N HIS A 509 10.54 -27.90 0.82
CA HIS A 509 9.57 -28.97 1.10
C HIS A 509 8.15 -28.59 0.66
N GLY A 510 7.37 -29.60 0.25
CA GLY A 510 5.96 -29.42 -0.08
C GLY A 510 5.12 -28.99 1.13
N ILE A 511 4.17 -28.09 0.90
CA ILE A 511 3.29 -27.57 1.95
C ILE A 511 2.13 -28.55 2.13
N PRO A 512 1.83 -28.99 3.37
CA PRO A 512 0.69 -29.84 3.62
C PRO A 512 -0.63 -29.04 3.55
N GLN A 513 -1.67 -29.66 2.99
CA GLN A 513 -3.03 -29.10 2.95
C GLN A 513 -3.83 -29.35 4.23
N GLY A 514 -4.79 -28.47 4.49
CA GLY A 514 -5.79 -28.58 5.55
C GLY A 514 -5.27 -28.21 6.94
N ASN A 515 -5.46 -29.08 7.92
CA ASN A 515 -5.20 -28.77 9.34
C ASN A 515 -3.72 -28.95 9.77
N GLN A 516 -2.80 -29.07 8.82
CA GLN A 516 -1.37 -29.22 9.08
C GLN A 516 -0.61 -28.03 8.51
N GLY A 517 0.44 -27.60 9.20
CA GLY A 517 1.38 -26.60 8.72
C GLY A 517 2.81 -27.13 8.68
N LEU A 518 3.59 -26.61 7.74
CA LEU A 518 5.03 -26.85 7.62
C LEU A 518 5.79 -25.84 8.49
N ALA A 519 6.38 -26.29 9.59
CA ALA A 519 7.17 -25.43 10.47
C ALA A 519 8.66 -25.42 10.10
N SER A 520 9.29 -24.25 10.09
CA SER A 520 10.74 -24.06 9.98
C SER A 520 11.20 -23.10 11.08
N SER A 521 12.35 -23.37 11.70
CA SER A 521 12.80 -22.60 12.88
C SER A 521 14.26 -22.18 12.81
N PHE A 522 14.56 -21.04 13.42
CA PHE A 522 15.90 -20.50 13.57
C PHE A 522 16.15 -20.05 15.02
N GLU A 523 17.34 -20.36 15.56
CA GLU A 523 17.74 -19.99 16.92
C GLU A 523 18.62 -18.73 16.88
N VAL A 524 18.11 -17.63 17.45
CA VAL A 524 18.86 -16.37 17.59
C VAL A 524 19.59 -16.36 18.92
N THR A 525 20.91 -16.24 18.89
CA THR A 525 21.75 -16.26 20.11
C THR A 525 22.04 -14.84 20.64
N PRO A 526 22.34 -14.69 21.94
CA PRO A 526 22.76 -13.40 22.51
C PRO A 526 23.98 -12.78 21.80
N ASP A 527 24.94 -13.61 21.39
CA ASP A 527 26.16 -13.14 20.72
C ASP A 527 25.90 -12.59 19.32
N MET A 528 24.92 -13.15 18.59
CA MET A 528 24.48 -12.62 17.31
C MET A 528 23.92 -11.20 17.45
N LEU A 529 23.01 -10.98 18.40
CA LEU A 529 22.40 -9.66 18.61
C LEU A 529 23.41 -8.65 19.16
N LYS A 530 24.30 -9.08 20.05
CA LYS A 530 25.39 -8.24 20.54
C LYS A 530 26.33 -7.79 19.42
N THR A 531 26.66 -8.68 18.49
CA THR A 531 27.48 -8.36 17.31
C THR A 531 26.76 -7.39 16.37
N ALA A 532 25.45 -7.57 16.21
CA ALA A 532 24.58 -6.68 15.45
C ALA A 532 24.24 -5.36 16.16
N ASN A 533 24.77 -5.13 17.36
CA ASN A 533 24.46 -3.97 18.20
C ASN A 533 22.95 -3.82 18.52
N LEU A 534 22.16 -4.91 18.50
CA LEU A 534 20.71 -4.86 18.70
C LEU A 534 20.35 -5.20 20.16
N GLU A 535 19.63 -4.30 20.84
CA GLU A 535 19.27 -4.45 22.26
C GLU A 535 17.88 -5.04 22.47
N ARG A 536 16.89 -4.51 21.76
CA ARG A 536 15.47 -4.92 21.85
C ARG A 536 14.74 -4.61 20.57
N LEU A 537 13.69 -5.37 20.29
CA LEU A 537 12.96 -5.30 19.04
C LEU A 537 11.98 -4.12 18.97
N GLU A 538 11.73 -3.68 17.76
CA GLU A 538 10.65 -2.77 17.35
C GLU A 538 9.80 -3.49 16.30
N HIS A 539 10.41 -3.75 15.14
CA HIS A 539 9.80 -4.46 14.01
C HIS A 539 10.47 -5.80 13.79
N VAL A 540 9.70 -6.74 13.26
CA VAL A 540 10.22 -8.01 12.73
C VAL A 540 9.72 -8.16 11.31
N THR A 541 10.63 -8.45 10.38
CA THR A 541 10.26 -8.72 8.99
C THR A 541 10.75 -10.09 8.56
N VAL A 542 9.98 -10.75 7.70
CA VAL A 542 10.28 -12.08 7.17
C VAL A 542 10.17 -12.03 5.66
N THR A 543 11.29 -12.19 4.98
CA THR A 543 11.33 -12.32 3.51
C THR A 543 11.20 -13.79 3.16
N MET A 544 10.29 -14.14 2.24
CA MET A 544 9.93 -15.54 1.97
C MET A 544 9.81 -15.82 0.47
N ASN A 545 10.30 -17.00 0.08
CA ASN A 545 10.05 -17.60 -1.21
C ASN A 545 9.18 -18.85 -1.06
N VAL A 546 8.02 -18.82 -1.71
CA VAL A 546 7.03 -19.89 -1.69
C VAL A 546 6.50 -20.06 -3.11
N GLU A 547 6.58 -21.27 -3.65
CA GLU A 547 5.89 -21.60 -4.89
C GLU A 547 4.50 -22.10 -4.56
N HIS A 548 3.47 -21.66 -5.29
CA HIS A 548 2.12 -22.21 -5.16
C HIS A 548 1.35 -22.01 -6.46
N THR A 549 0.48 -22.96 -6.79
CA THR A 549 -0.40 -22.84 -7.97
C THR A 549 -1.64 -21.97 -7.73
N ARG A 550 -1.87 -21.55 -6.47
CA ARG A 550 -2.91 -20.58 -6.06
C ARG A 550 -2.51 -19.84 -4.78
N ARG A 551 -2.01 -18.61 -4.87
CA ARG A 551 -1.46 -17.87 -3.72
C ARG A 551 -2.44 -17.70 -2.55
N GLY A 552 -3.72 -17.47 -2.85
CA GLY A 552 -4.75 -17.20 -1.85
C GLY A 552 -5.03 -18.34 -0.86
N ASP A 553 -4.58 -19.56 -1.17
CA ASP A 553 -4.69 -20.72 -0.27
C ASP A 553 -3.68 -20.70 0.89
N LEU A 554 -2.64 -19.86 0.77
CA LEU A 554 -1.56 -19.82 1.75
C LEU A 554 -1.95 -19.02 2.99
N SER A 555 -1.52 -19.53 4.15
CA SER A 555 -1.45 -18.75 5.40
C SER A 555 -0.12 -18.99 6.10
N VAL A 556 0.41 -17.95 6.73
CA VAL A 556 1.70 -18.00 7.40
C VAL A 556 1.63 -17.39 8.79
N GLU A 557 2.14 -18.14 9.78
CA GLU A 557 2.35 -17.68 11.15
C GLU A 557 3.85 -17.51 11.43
N LEU A 558 4.19 -16.43 12.13
CA LEU A 558 5.48 -16.24 12.78
C LEU A 558 5.30 -16.35 14.30
N ARG A 559 6.11 -17.19 14.95
CA ARG A 559 6.11 -17.37 16.41
C ARG A 559 7.44 -16.91 16.99
N SER A 560 7.37 -16.01 17.97
CA SER A 560 8.56 -15.52 18.67
C SER A 560 8.96 -16.45 19.82
N PRO A 561 10.18 -16.30 20.37
CA PRO A 561 10.66 -17.08 21.50
C PRO A 561 9.81 -16.93 22.78
N THR A 562 9.08 -15.82 22.91
CA THR A 562 8.18 -15.59 24.05
C THR A 562 6.81 -16.24 23.89
N GLY A 563 6.54 -16.83 22.72
CA GLY A 563 5.27 -17.47 22.38
C GLY A 563 4.26 -16.56 21.69
N MET A 564 4.62 -15.30 21.39
CA MET A 564 3.78 -14.39 20.62
C MET A 564 3.59 -14.91 19.20
N VAL A 565 2.37 -14.82 18.65
CA VAL A 565 2.04 -15.28 17.30
C VAL A 565 1.62 -14.10 16.42
N SER A 566 2.30 -13.94 15.30
CA SER A 566 1.93 -13.00 14.23
C SER A 566 1.37 -13.78 13.04
N HIS A 567 0.14 -13.49 12.64
CA HIS A 567 -0.41 -13.90 11.36
C HIS A 567 0.12 -12.93 10.31
N ILE A 568 1.22 -13.32 9.66
CA ILE A 568 1.91 -12.50 8.67
C ILE A 568 1.26 -12.65 7.29
N ALA A 569 0.60 -13.78 7.02
CA ALA A 569 -0.28 -13.96 5.88
C ALA A 569 -1.52 -14.78 6.25
N THR A 570 -2.68 -14.39 5.74
CA THR A 570 -3.95 -15.11 5.91
C THR A 570 -4.50 -15.52 4.55
N HIS A 571 -5.37 -16.53 4.56
CA HIS A 571 -6.09 -16.97 3.36
C HIS A 571 -6.84 -15.80 2.71
N ARG A 572 -6.72 -15.66 1.39
CA ARG A 572 -7.39 -14.62 0.60
C ARG A 572 -8.18 -15.25 -0.54
N ARG A 573 -9.50 -15.34 -0.38
CA ARG A 573 -10.36 -16.15 -1.26
C ARG A 573 -10.33 -15.76 -2.74
N ASN A 574 -10.04 -14.49 -3.05
CA ASN A 574 -10.05 -13.96 -4.40
C ASN A 574 -8.69 -14.10 -5.12
N ASP A 575 -7.61 -14.38 -4.38
CA ASP A 575 -6.24 -14.41 -4.91
C ASP A 575 -5.93 -15.73 -5.64
N ASN A 576 -6.25 -15.76 -6.93
CA ASN A 576 -6.02 -16.90 -7.82
C ASN A 576 -4.66 -16.88 -8.53
N ALA A 577 -3.69 -16.07 -8.07
CA ALA A 577 -2.39 -15.98 -8.72
C ALA A 577 -1.68 -17.35 -8.71
N ARG A 578 -1.18 -17.77 -9.88
CA ARG A 578 -0.40 -19.01 -10.06
C ARG A 578 1.09 -18.84 -9.72
N ALA A 579 1.34 -18.11 -8.65
CA ALA A 579 2.65 -17.88 -8.06
C ALA A 579 2.45 -17.74 -6.55
N GLY A 580 3.40 -18.15 -5.73
CA GLY A 580 3.30 -17.88 -4.29
C GLY A 580 3.95 -16.55 -3.93
N TYR A 581 4.94 -16.59 -3.05
CA TYR A 581 5.70 -15.42 -2.63
C TYR A 581 7.06 -15.43 -3.32
N VAL A 582 7.43 -14.29 -3.91
CA VAL A 582 8.72 -14.09 -4.59
C VAL A 582 9.35 -12.87 -3.96
N ASP A 583 10.38 -13.10 -3.14
CA ASP A 583 11.09 -12.12 -2.30
C ASP A 583 10.15 -11.16 -1.55
N TRP A 584 8.97 -11.65 -1.18
CA TRP A 584 7.99 -10.84 -0.48
C TRP A 584 8.39 -10.74 0.99
N THR A 585 8.44 -9.52 1.50
CA THR A 585 8.77 -9.23 2.89
C THR A 585 7.51 -8.90 3.66
N PHE A 586 7.12 -9.77 4.59
CA PHE A 586 6.07 -9.51 5.56
C PHE A 586 6.62 -8.79 6.80
N MET A 587 5.75 -8.09 7.54
CA MET A 587 6.13 -7.34 8.73
C MET A 587 5.21 -7.60 9.93
N SER A 588 5.76 -7.53 11.14
CA SER A 588 5.02 -7.53 12.38
C SER A 588 5.54 -6.51 13.41
N VAL A 589 4.62 -5.79 14.03
CA VAL A 589 4.84 -4.96 15.23
C VAL A 589 4.40 -5.65 16.52
N ALA A 590 3.85 -6.86 16.47
CA ALA A 590 3.37 -7.60 17.65
C ALA A 590 4.48 -7.94 18.66
N HIS A 591 5.73 -7.99 18.18
CA HIS A 591 6.92 -8.40 18.93
C HIS A 591 7.68 -7.22 19.56
N TRP A 592 7.09 -6.03 19.55
CA TRP A 592 7.74 -4.80 20.03
C TRP A 592 8.24 -4.94 21.46
N GLY A 593 9.49 -4.57 21.71
CA GLY A 593 10.15 -4.64 23.02
C GLY A 593 10.71 -6.01 23.39
N GLU A 594 10.39 -7.09 22.68
CA GLU A 594 10.98 -8.41 22.93
C GLU A 594 12.51 -8.37 22.76
N SER A 595 13.24 -9.25 23.46
CA SER A 595 14.72 -9.31 23.31
C SER A 595 15.19 -9.87 21.97
N GLY A 596 14.33 -10.62 21.28
CA GLY A 596 14.67 -11.34 20.04
C GLY A 596 15.47 -12.63 20.23
N ILE A 597 16.02 -12.89 21.42
CA ILE A 597 16.83 -14.07 21.72
C ILE A 597 15.95 -15.32 21.86
N GLY A 598 16.37 -16.40 21.20
CA GLY A 598 15.74 -17.72 21.28
C GLY A 598 15.21 -18.22 19.94
N LYS A 599 14.31 -19.21 20.01
CA LYS A 599 13.76 -19.90 18.84
C LYS A 599 12.64 -19.12 18.16
N TRP A 600 12.87 -18.69 16.93
CA TRP A 600 11.85 -18.17 16.01
C TRP A 600 11.33 -19.29 15.12
N THR A 601 10.03 -19.32 14.85
CA THR A 601 9.41 -20.36 14.01
C THR A 601 8.43 -19.76 13.02
N VAL A 602 8.63 -20.04 11.74
CA VAL A 602 7.68 -19.76 10.65
C VAL A 602 6.89 -21.02 10.35
N ILE A 603 5.58 -20.90 10.23
CA ILE A 603 4.67 -22.01 9.89
C ILE A 603 3.88 -21.64 8.66
N VAL A 604 4.13 -22.33 7.54
CA VAL A 604 3.41 -22.16 6.27
C VAL A 604 2.32 -23.22 6.16
N LYS A 605 1.10 -22.82 5.79
CA LYS A 605 -0.06 -23.69 5.67
C LYS A 605 -0.71 -23.47 4.31
N ASP A 606 -1.24 -24.54 3.74
CA ASP A 606 -2.23 -24.48 2.69
C ASP A 606 -3.59 -24.79 3.34
N THR A 607 -4.42 -23.75 3.52
CA THR A 607 -5.64 -23.86 4.34
C THR A 607 -6.77 -24.59 3.63
N ASN A 608 -6.66 -24.78 2.32
CA ASN A 608 -7.72 -25.37 1.50
C ASN A 608 -7.32 -26.76 1.01
N VAL A 609 -8.26 -27.69 1.05
CA VAL A 609 -8.04 -29.02 0.46
C VAL A 609 -8.60 -29.00 -0.96
N ASN A 610 -7.72 -28.81 -1.96
CA ASN A 610 -8.07 -28.67 -3.37
C ASN A 610 -6.94 -29.21 -4.29
N GLU A 611 -7.04 -28.99 -5.60
CA GLU A 611 -6.05 -29.41 -6.60
C GLU A 611 -4.76 -28.56 -6.60
N HIS A 612 -4.76 -27.42 -5.92
CA HIS A 612 -3.62 -26.53 -5.84
C HIS A 612 -2.63 -27.01 -4.80
N ASN A 613 -1.35 -26.74 -5.04
CA ASN A 613 -0.26 -27.17 -4.19
C ASN A 613 0.94 -26.26 -4.41
N GLY A 614 1.92 -26.40 -3.53
CA GLY A 614 3.14 -25.63 -3.57
C GLY A 614 4.22 -26.12 -2.62
N SER A 615 5.33 -25.40 -2.64
CA SER A 615 6.55 -25.72 -1.90
C SER A 615 7.04 -24.48 -1.14
N PHE A 616 7.45 -24.68 0.11
CA PHE A 616 8.14 -23.66 0.88
C PHE A 616 9.63 -23.74 0.55
N ILE A 617 10.15 -22.74 -0.16
CA ILE A 617 11.53 -22.75 -0.68
C ILE A 617 12.49 -22.31 0.40
N ASP A 618 12.39 -21.06 0.85
CA ASP A 618 13.26 -20.49 1.87
C ASP A 618 12.67 -19.22 2.51
N TRP A 619 13.33 -18.76 3.57
CA TRP A 619 12.98 -17.52 4.25
C TRP A 619 14.19 -16.90 4.96
N LYS A 620 14.11 -15.59 5.20
CA LYS A 620 15.13 -14.78 5.91
C LYS A 620 14.46 -13.97 7.00
N LEU A 621 14.94 -14.11 8.24
CA LEU A 621 14.48 -13.33 9.39
C LEU A 621 15.29 -12.04 9.49
N ARG A 622 14.60 -10.91 9.60
CA ARG A 622 15.22 -9.62 9.91
C ARG A 622 14.59 -9.03 11.16
N LEU A 623 15.44 -8.72 12.12
CA LEU A 623 15.09 -8.15 13.41
C LEU A 623 15.54 -6.69 13.42
N TRP A 624 14.64 -5.78 13.77
CA TRP A 624 14.88 -4.34 13.80
C TRP A 624 14.60 -3.80 15.18
N GLY A 625 15.37 -2.82 15.65
CA GLY A 625 15.04 -2.19 16.91
C GLY A 625 16.10 -1.26 17.46
N GLU A 626 16.06 -1.04 18.77
CA GLU A 626 16.96 -0.10 19.43
C GLU A 626 18.37 -0.67 19.54
N SER A 627 19.38 0.15 19.25
CA SER A 627 20.78 -0.24 19.39
C SER A 627 21.23 -0.37 20.85
N ILE A 628 22.21 -1.24 21.14
CA ILE A 628 22.88 -1.32 22.46
C ILE A 628 23.67 -0.03 22.70
N ASP A 629 24.52 0.34 21.74
CA ASP A 629 25.35 1.54 21.77
C ASP A 629 25.03 2.42 20.55
N GLY A 630 24.38 3.55 20.81
CA GLY A 630 23.95 4.49 19.78
C GLY A 630 25.10 5.18 19.05
N GLU A 631 26.27 5.34 19.69
CA GLU A 631 27.42 6.02 19.07
C GLU A 631 28.10 5.16 18.00
N LYS A 632 27.91 3.84 18.06
CA LYS A 632 28.47 2.88 17.09
C LYS A 632 27.54 2.58 15.93
N GLN A 633 26.29 3.02 16.00
CA GLN A 633 25.28 2.67 15.02
C GLN A 633 25.36 3.60 13.81
N GLY A 634 25.64 3.01 12.63
CA GLY A 634 25.60 3.73 11.36
C GLY A 634 24.18 3.92 10.83
N LEU A 635 24.05 4.72 9.76
CA LEU A 635 22.79 4.83 9.02
C LEU A 635 22.48 3.50 8.31
N LEU A 636 21.19 3.23 8.12
CA LEU A 636 20.74 2.09 7.34
C LEU A 636 21.23 2.24 5.88
N PRO A 637 21.88 1.24 5.30
CA PRO A 637 22.26 1.27 3.89
C PRO A 637 21.05 1.45 2.98
N MET A 638 21.24 2.12 1.84
CA MET A 638 20.21 2.24 0.82
C MET A 638 19.95 0.88 0.16
N PRO A 639 18.69 0.49 -0.04
CA PRO A 639 18.35 -0.81 -0.59
C PRO A 639 18.76 -0.89 -2.07
N THR A 640 19.08 -2.09 -2.51
CA THR A 640 19.35 -2.40 -3.92
C THR A 640 18.30 -3.36 -4.47
N GLU A 641 18.26 -3.52 -5.80
CA GLU A 641 17.39 -4.53 -6.42
C GLU A 641 17.88 -5.95 -6.10
N HIS A 642 19.13 -6.09 -5.67
CA HIS A 642 19.84 -7.36 -5.47
C HIS A 642 20.08 -7.71 -4.00
N ASP A 643 19.40 -7.06 -3.05
CA ASP A 643 19.63 -7.26 -1.61
C ASP A 643 19.31 -8.69 -1.14
N ASP A 644 18.55 -9.44 -1.95
CA ASP A 644 18.04 -10.78 -1.65
C ASP A 644 18.40 -11.84 -2.72
N ASP A 645 19.16 -11.47 -3.77
CA ASP A 645 19.67 -12.38 -4.81
C ASP A 645 20.62 -13.45 -4.26
N ASP A 646 21.10 -13.27 -3.02
CA ASP A 646 21.93 -14.24 -2.31
C ASP A 646 21.15 -15.47 -1.83
N HIS A 647 19.83 -15.55 -2.06
CA HIS A 647 19.03 -16.70 -1.64
C HIS A 647 19.47 -18.01 -2.29
N ASP A 648 20.06 -17.99 -3.49
CA ASP A 648 20.53 -19.21 -4.15
C ASP A 648 21.93 -19.66 -3.70
N LEU A 649 22.66 -18.79 -3.00
CA LEU A 649 23.98 -19.09 -2.47
C LEU A 649 23.83 -20.01 -1.25
N GLN A 650 24.19 -21.28 -1.39
CA GLN A 650 24.26 -22.20 -0.26
C GLN A 650 25.51 -21.91 0.58
N PRO A 651 25.41 -21.45 1.84
CA PRO A 651 26.57 -21.35 2.70
C PRO A 651 27.11 -22.75 3.06
N PRO A 652 28.45 -22.92 3.15
CA PRO A 652 29.04 -24.13 3.67
C PRO A 652 28.77 -24.19 5.18
N GLN A 653 27.87 -25.09 5.60
CA GLN A 653 27.30 -25.29 6.95
C GLN A 653 25.97 -24.57 7.17
N GLN A 654 24.86 -25.26 6.92
CA GLN A 654 23.60 -24.97 7.61
C GLN A 654 23.04 -26.22 8.28
N ALA A 655 22.69 -26.04 9.55
CA ALA A 655 21.96 -27.00 10.35
C ALA A 655 20.60 -27.25 9.67
N PRO A 656 20.11 -28.50 9.66
CA PRO A 656 18.82 -28.80 9.05
C PRO A 656 17.74 -27.97 9.73
N ALA A 657 16.96 -27.21 8.93
CA ALA A 657 15.66 -26.75 9.38
C ALA A 657 14.93 -27.97 9.93
N LEU A 658 14.57 -27.95 11.21
CA LEU A 658 13.75 -29.00 11.80
C LEU A 658 12.34 -28.83 11.25
N THR A 659 12.13 -29.40 10.08
CA THR A 659 10.85 -29.38 9.40
C THR A 659 9.97 -30.45 10.01
N THR A 660 8.94 -30.03 10.74
CA THR A 660 7.94 -30.95 11.30
C THR A 660 6.55 -30.44 10.93
N SER A 661 5.67 -31.35 10.51
CA SER A 661 4.26 -31.03 10.40
C SER A 661 3.68 -30.82 11.80
N VAL A 662 3.04 -29.67 12.02
CA VAL A 662 2.40 -29.34 13.31
C VAL A 662 0.90 -29.32 13.09
N ALA A 663 0.16 -29.99 13.99
CA ALA A 663 -1.29 -29.89 14.03
C ALA A 663 -1.70 -28.46 14.41
N VAL A 664 -2.56 -27.86 13.59
CA VAL A 664 -3.05 -26.50 13.82
C VAL A 664 -4.25 -26.54 14.78
N PRO A 665 -4.31 -25.69 15.83
CA PRO A 665 -5.54 -25.48 16.59
C PRO A 665 -6.65 -25.01 15.64
N THR A 666 -7.78 -25.69 15.63
CA THR A 666 -8.91 -25.41 14.72
C THR A 666 -9.63 -24.15 15.15
N GLU A 667 -9.15 -22.96 14.80
CA GLU A 667 -9.99 -21.76 14.65
C GLU A 667 -9.47 -20.88 13.51
N THR A 668 -9.99 -21.15 12.30
CA THR A 668 -10.42 -20.08 11.40
C THR A 668 -11.85 -20.45 11.00
N GLY A 669 -12.75 -20.34 11.98
CA GLY A 669 -14.15 -20.17 11.65
C GLY A 669 -14.33 -18.85 10.90
N ALA A 670 -15.45 -18.72 10.17
CA ALA A 670 -15.88 -17.42 9.67
C ALA A 670 -15.78 -16.38 10.81
N PRO A 671 -15.34 -15.15 10.53
CA PRO A 671 -15.03 -14.17 11.57
C PRO A 671 -16.19 -14.08 12.58
N PRO A 672 -15.94 -14.32 13.89
CA PRO A 672 -16.87 -13.89 14.91
C PRO A 672 -16.87 -12.37 14.86
N GLY A 673 -17.97 -11.79 14.37
CA GLY A 673 -18.04 -10.34 14.14
C GLY A 673 -18.96 -9.91 13.01
N ASN A 674 -19.51 -10.81 12.19
CA ASN A 674 -20.70 -10.45 11.41
C ASN A 674 -21.88 -10.27 12.38
N PRO A 675 -22.51 -9.07 12.44
CA PRO A 675 -23.83 -8.95 13.03
C PRO A 675 -24.76 -9.99 12.39
N THR A 676 -25.69 -10.52 13.17
CA THR A 676 -26.60 -11.61 12.75
C THR A 676 -27.77 -11.11 11.89
N ASP A 677 -27.56 -10.12 11.05
CA ASP A 677 -28.59 -9.51 10.20
C ASP A 677 -28.63 -10.06 8.76
N HIS A 678 -27.93 -11.18 8.51
CA HIS A 678 -28.17 -11.99 7.31
C HIS A 678 -29.61 -12.51 7.33
N ILE A 679 -30.48 -11.91 6.51
CA ILE A 679 -31.76 -12.53 6.17
C ILE A 679 -31.43 -13.80 5.38
N ASP A 680 -31.51 -14.95 6.06
CA ASP A 680 -31.51 -16.26 5.41
C ASP A 680 -32.53 -16.24 4.26
N ARG A 681 -32.02 -16.35 3.04
CA ARG A 681 -32.84 -16.59 1.85
C ARG A 681 -33.63 -17.89 2.09
N PRO A 682 -34.97 -17.90 2.02
CA PRO A 682 -35.74 -19.10 2.34
C PRO A 682 -35.44 -20.23 1.34
N THR A 683 -34.65 -21.22 1.75
CA THR A 683 -34.49 -22.45 0.98
C THR A 683 -35.77 -23.27 1.12
N LYS A 684 -36.42 -23.59 -0.01
CA LYS A 684 -37.59 -24.47 -0.06
C LYS A 684 -37.31 -25.80 0.65
N PRO A 685 -38.20 -26.30 1.54
CA PRO A 685 -38.00 -27.57 2.20
C PRO A 685 -38.08 -28.71 1.18
N LYS A 686 -37.00 -29.49 1.05
CA LYS A 686 -37.00 -30.76 0.32
C LYS A 686 -37.51 -31.87 1.26
N PRO A 687 -38.36 -32.81 0.81
CA PRO A 687 -39.03 -33.74 1.71
C PRO A 687 -38.08 -34.78 2.29
N THR A 688 -38.22 -34.99 3.61
CA THR A 688 -37.58 -36.03 4.41
C THR A 688 -38.05 -37.42 3.98
N ALA A 689 -37.13 -38.32 3.64
CA ALA A 689 -37.39 -39.75 3.49
C ALA A 689 -36.64 -40.51 4.59
N SER A 690 -37.42 -41.15 5.48
CA SER A 690 -36.93 -42.10 6.48
C SER A 690 -36.57 -43.46 5.86
N PRO A 691 -35.71 -44.26 6.53
CA PRO A 691 -35.05 -45.43 5.93
C PRO A 691 -35.78 -46.75 6.21
N SER A 692 -35.50 -47.77 5.36
CA SER A 692 -35.37 -49.24 5.61
C SER A 692 -35.85 -50.07 4.38
N PRO A 693 -35.50 -51.37 4.21
CA PRO A 693 -34.17 -51.99 4.23
C PRO A 693 -33.94 -53.09 3.12
N THR A 694 -32.67 -53.51 2.91
CA THR A 694 -32.14 -54.86 2.52
C THR A 694 -32.44 -55.57 1.15
N THR A 695 -31.33 -55.82 0.40
CA THR A 695 -30.92 -57.03 -0.40
C THR A 695 -31.62 -57.39 -1.75
N PRO A 696 -31.02 -58.21 -2.66
CA PRO A 696 -29.81 -57.97 -3.49
C PRO A 696 -29.98 -58.35 -5.00
N ALA A 697 -28.90 -58.11 -5.77
CA ALA A 697 -28.48 -58.82 -7.00
C ALA A 697 -29.17 -58.50 -8.35
N ALA A 698 -28.37 -58.11 -9.35
CA ALA A 698 -28.04 -58.92 -10.54
C ALA A 698 -27.33 -58.09 -11.63
N VAL A 699 -26.28 -58.66 -12.23
CA VAL A 699 -25.64 -58.22 -13.48
C VAL A 699 -26.26 -59.04 -14.62
N PRO A 700 -26.41 -58.49 -15.86
CA PRO A 700 -25.62 -59.04 -16.97
C PRO A 700 -25.12 -58.00 -18.01
N SER A 701 -23.81 -58.07 -18.28
CA SER A 701 -23.09 -58.10 -19.58
C SER A 701 -23.61 -57.48 -20.89
N SER A 702 -22.69 -56.73 -21.52
CA SER A 702 -22.33 -56.60 -22.97
C SER A 702 -23.33 -55.87 -23.90
N THR A 703 -22.96 -55.02 -24.87
CA THR A 703 -21.97 -55.14 -25.97
C THR A 703 -21.61 -53.78 -26.62
N PHE A 704 -20.59 -53.81 -27.48
CA PHE A 704 -19.82 -52.74 -28.15
C PHE A 704 -20.51 -51.89 -29.27
N PHE A 705 -20.13 -50.60 -29.32
CA PHE A 705 -19.67 -49.71 -30.44
C PHE A 705 -20.50 -49.32 -31.69
N LEU A 706 -20.84 -48.02 -31.82
CA LEU A 706 -20.20 -46.99 -32.70
C LEU A 706 -20.85 -45.59 -32.46
N PRO A 707 -20.13 -44.44 -32.58
CA PRO A 707 -20.63 -43.13 -32.15
C PRO A 707 -21.30 -42.32 -33.27
N HIS A 708 -22.46 -41.73 -32.98
CA HIS A 708 -23.02 -40.63 -33.76
C HIS A 708 -22.47 -39.30 -33.23
N ILE A 709 -21.92 -38.48 -34.12
CA ILE A 709 -21.51 -37.11 -33.84
C ILE A 709 -22.79 -36.27 -33.85
N PHE A 710 -23.11 -35.64 -32.71
CA PHE A 710 -24.30 -34.85 -32.37
C PHE A 710 -25.46 -35.59 -31.68
N PRO A 711 -25.88 -35.16 -30.47
CA PRO A 711 -27.03 -35.70 -29.78
C PRO A 711 -28.32 -35.19 -30.45
N THR A 712 -29.10 -36.09 -31.04
CA THR A 712 -30.48 -35.78 -31.43
C THR A 712 -31.37 -35.91 -30.20
N PHE A 713 -31.55 -34.80 -29.48
CA PHE A 713 -32.63 -34.72 -28.51
C PHE A 713 -33.96 -34.83 -29.28
N GLY A 714 -34.80 -35.79 -28.90
CA GLY A 714 -36.14 -35.96 -29.45
C GLY A 714 -37.06 -34.82 -29.00
N VAL A 715 -36.81 -33.61 -29.53
CA VAL A 715 -37.58 -32.41 -29.20
C VAL A 715 -38.73 -32.26 -30.19
N SER A 716 -39.90 -31.90 -29.67
CA SER A 716 -41.11 -31.76 -30.49
C SER A 716 -40.92 -30.71 -31.61
N PRO A 717 -41.64 -30.81 -32.74
CA PRO A 717 -41.51 -29.86 -33.87
C PRO A 717 -41.70 -28.38 -33.47
N ARG A 718 -42.47 -28.12 -32.42
CA ARG A 718 -42.66 -26.76 -31.88
C ARG A 718 -41.40 -26.20 -31.21
N THR A 719 -40.57 -27.06 -30.63
CA THR A 719 -39.35 -26.66 -29.91
C THR A 719 -38.19 -26.40 -30.88
N GLN A 720 -38.14 -27.15 -31.99
CA GLN A 720 -37.19 -26.86 -33.08
C GLN A 720 -37.42 -25.47 -33.70
N ILE A 721 -38.67 -25.05 -33.88
CA ILE A 721 -39.00 -23.71 -34.41
C ILE A 721 -38.49 -22.61 -33.48
N TRP A 722 -38.63 -22.79 -32.16
CA TRP A 722 -38.10 -21.84 -31.17
C TRP A 722 -36.57 -21.80 -31.15
N MET A 723 -35.90 -22.96 -31.27
CA MET A 723 -34.43 -23.00 -31.35
C MET A 723 -33.91 -22.29 -32.61
N TYR A 724 -34.49 -22.55 -33.78
CA TYR A 724 -34.07 -21.84 -35.01
C TYR A 724 -34.41 -20.35 -34.95
N GLY A 725 -35.52 -19.97 -34.32
CA GLY A 725 -35.86 -18.57 -34.07
C GLY A 725 -34.86 -17.85 -33.16
N ALA A 726 -34.42 -18.50 -32.07
CA ALA A 726 -33.44 -17.96 -31.15
C ALA A 726 -32.06 -17.80 -31.80
N VAL A 727 -31.59 -18.81 -32.54
CA VAL A 727 -30.32 -18.75 -33.29
C VAL A 727 -30.35 -17.62 -34.32
N THR A 728 -31.47 -17.42 -35.02
CA THR A 728 -31.62 -16.33 -35.99
C THR A 728 -31.55 -14.95 -35.31
N MET A 729 -32.17 -14.79 -34.14
CA MET A 729 -32.10 -13.53 -33.37
C MET A 729 -30.70 -13.23 -32.85
N ILE A 730 -29.96 -14.25 -32.39
CA ILE A 730 -28.57 -14.09 -31.96
C ILE A 730 -27.69 -13.61 -33.12
N ILE A 731 -27.86 -14.19 -34.33
CA ILE A 731 -27.11 -13.77 -35.52
C ILE A 731 -27.42 -12.31 -35.90
N ILE A 732 -28.68 -11.89 -35.79
CA ILE A 732 -29.08 -10.49 -36.06
C ILE A 732 -28.46 -9.55 -35.01
N PHE A 733 -28.46 -9.93 -33.73
CA PHE A 733 -27.85 -9.15 -32.65
C PHE A 733 -26.35 -8.97 -32.86
N LEU A 734 -25.62 -10.04 -33.17
CA LEU A 734 -24.18 -9.99 -33.43
C LEU A 734 -23.84 -9.16 -34.68
N ALA A 735 -24.66 -9.23 -35.74
CA ALA A 735 -24.49 -8.39 -36.92
C ALA A 735 -24.72 -6.90 -36.62
N ALA A 736 -25.71 -6.57 -35.78
CA ALA A 736 -25.95 -5.20 -35.33
C ALA A 736 -24.81 -4.67 -34.45
N LEU A 737 -24.29 -5.50 -33.54
CA LEU A 737 -23.15 -5.18 -32.67
C LEU A 737 -21.89 -4.91 -33.50
N GLY A 738 -21.59 -5.78 -34.48
CA GLY A 738 -20.48 -5.59 -35.41
C GLY A 738 -20.62 -4.32 -36.25
N GLY A 739 -21.83 -3.99 -36.71
CA GLY A 739 -22.13 -2.73 -37.39
C GLY A 739 -21.90 -1.50 -36.51
N TRP A 740 -22.27 -1.57 -35.23
CA TRP A 740 -22.04 -0.51 -34.26
C TRP A 740 -20.56 -0.30 -33.94
N PHE A 741 -19.80 -1.38 -33.74
CA PHE A 741 -18.34 -1.30 -33.56
C PHE A 741 -17.63 -0.74 -34.80
N TYR A 742 -18.05 -1.14 -36.00
CA TYR A 742 -17.54 -0.58 -37.26
C TYR A 742 -17.85 0.91 -37.39
N TYR A 743 -19.06 1.34 -37.02
CA TYR A 743 -19.46 2.74 -36.99
C TYR A 743 -18.65 3.56 -35.97
N MET A 744 -18.49 3.07 -34.74
CA MET A 744 -17.65 3.72 -33.71
C MET A 744 -16.20 3.84 -34.14
N ARG A 745 -15.61 2.78 -34.73
CA ARG A 745 -14.24 2.79 -35.25
C ARG A 745 -14.07 3.79 -36.40
N ARG A 746 -15.07 3.95 -37.25
CA ARG A 746 -15.08 4.94 -38.35
C ARG A 746 -15.26 6.37 -37.84
N LYS A 747 -16.09 6.58 -36.82
CA LYS A 747 -16.28 7.88 -36.15
C LYS A 747 -15.01 8.34 -35.44
N ARG A 748 -14.29 7.43 -34.77
CA ARG A 748 -13.00 7.72 -34.10
C ARG A 748 -11.92 8.18 -35.09
N ARG A 749 -11.85 7.55 -36.28
CA ARG A 749 -10.95 8.00 -37.36
C ARG A 749 -11.31 9.37 -37.96
N TRP A 750 -12.59 9.76 -37.93
CA TRP A 750 -13.03 11.07 -38.42
C TRP A 750 -12.73 12.21 -37.44
N MET A 751 -12.70 11.92 -36.14
CA MET A 751 -12.41 12.93 -35.11
C MET A 751 -10.89 13.13 -34.92
N ASN A 752 -10.05 12.10 -35.13
CA ASN A 752 -8.59 12.24 -35.07
C ASN A 752 -7.95 13.02 -36.24
N SER A 753 -8.71 13.44 -37.25
CA SER A 753 -8.20 14.15 -38.43
C SER A 753 -8.32 15.67 -38.31
N ARG A 754 -8.68 16.22 -37.13
CA ARG A 754 -9.14 17.60 -37.04
C ARG A 754 -8.50 18.49 -35.98
N ASP A 755 -7.41 18.06 -35.35
CA ASP A 755 -6.67 18.87 -34.37
C ASP A 755 -5.23 19.23 -34.81
N ASP A 756 -4.82 18.87 -36.02
CA ASP A 756 -3.64 19.46 -36.66
C ASP A 756 -4.10 20.66 -37.49
N TYR A 757 -3.95 21.88 -36.95
CA TYR A 757 -3.65 23.16 -37.64
C TYR A 757 -3.96 24.31 -36.65
N GLY A 758 -2.99 24.61 -35.78
CA GLY A 758 -2.95 25.83 -34.98
C GLY A 758 -1.63 26.56 -35.19
N PHE A 759 -1.71 27.89 -35.34
CA PHE A 759 -0.68 28.92 -35.61
C PHE A 759 -0.45 29.25 -37.10
N GLU A 760 -0.40 30.51 -37.56
CA GLU A 760 -0.08 31.78 -36.87
C GLU A 760 -0.56 33.03 -37.67
N MET A 761 -0.79 34.11 -36.91
CA MET A 761 -0.52 35.54 -37.17
C MET A 761 -1.37 36.45 -38.09
N VAL A 762 -2.05 37.38 -37.40
CA VAL A 762 -1.89 38.85 -37.41
C VAL A 762 -2.46 39.68 -38.58
N ASP A 763 -3.25 40.67 -38.13
CA ASP A 763 -3.38 42.07 -38.55
C ASP A 763 -4.67 42.57 -39.24
N ARG A 764 -5.09 43.72 -38.69
CA ARG A 764 -5.83 44.87 -39.25
C ARG A 764 -7.37 44.88 -39.15
N GLU A 765 -7.91 45.81 -38.34
CA GLU A 765 -8.44 47.15 -38.74
C GLU A 765 -9.78 46.91 -39.51
N ASP A 766 -10.99 47.32 -39.09
CA ASP A 766 -11.46 48.60 -38.56
C ASP A 766 -12.95 48.50 -38.12
N GLU A 767 -13.35 49.43 -37.25
CA GLU A 767 -14.59 50.24 -37.23
C GLU A 767 -16.01 49.60 -37.19
N ASP A 768 -16.66 49.85 -36.04
CA ASP A 768 -17.89 50.64 -35.84
C ASP A 768 -19.27 50.29 -36.44
N ASP A 769 -20.25 50.43 -35.52
CA ASP A 769 -21.61 50.95 -35.64
C ASP A 769 -22.85 50.07 -35.98
N GLU A 770 -23.68 49.96 -34.93
CA GLU A 770 -25.14 50.20 -34.85
C GLU A 770 -26.04 50.06 -36.10
N GLN A 771 -27.08 49.22 -36.00
CA GLN A 771 -28.50 49.64 -35.98
C GLN A 771 -29.48 48.45 -36.09
N ALA A 772 -30.47 48.43 -35.18
CA ALA A 772 -31.73 47.67 -35.30
C ALA A 772 -32.77 48.50 -36.11
N PRO A 773 -34.08 48.16 -36.25
CA PRO A 773 -34.86 46.93 -35.98
C PRO A 773 -35.94 46.65 -37.08
N LEU A 774 -36.97 45.83 -36.74
CA LEU A 774 -38.32 45.65 -37.34
C LEU A 774 -38.50 44.39 -38.21
N ALA A 775 -39.63 43.67 -38.26
CA ALA A 775 -40.82 43.49 -37.41
C ALA A 775 -41.72 42.42 -38.08
N SER A 776 -42.60 41.81 -37.26
CA SER A 776 -43.81 41.04 -37.62
C SER A 776 -43.58 39.61 -38.15
N GLY A 777 -44.35 38.60 -37.77
CA GLY A 777 -45.54 38.53 -36.92
C GLY A 777 -46.19 37.15 -37.13
N GLY A 778 -46.89 36.62 -36.12
CA GLY A 778 -47.78 35.47 -36.32
C GLY A 778 -47.85 34.46 -35.17
N ALA A 779 -48.77 34.70 -34.23
CA ALA A 779 -49.23 33.77 -33.19
C ALA A 779 -49.79 32.45 -33.81
N ARG A 780 -49.97 31.31 -33.11
CA ARG A 780 -50.75 31.16 -31.87
C ARG A 780 -50.83 29.66 -31.45
N LYS A 781 -50.68 29.40 -30.13
CA LYS A 781 -51.33 28.34 -29.27
C LYS A 781 -51.03 26.86 -29.58
N LYS A 782 -50.92 25.91 -28.64
CA LYS A 782 -51.19 25.76 -27.18
C LYS A 782 -50.58 24.38 -26.80
N GLY A 783 -49.74 24.22 -25.76
CA GLY A 783 -50.10 23.93 -24.36
C GLY A 783 -48.91 23.16 -23.72
N LYS A 784 -48.29 23.62 -22.62
CA LYS A 784 -48.54 23.27 -21.19
C LYS A 784 -48.49 21.75 -20.94
N ARG A 785 -47.78 21.16 -19.95
CA ARG A 785 -47.16 21.57 -18.66
C ARG A 785 -46.28 20.36 -18.20
N ARG A 786 -45.04 20.58 -17.71
CA ARG A 786 -44.58 20.54 -16.29
C ARG A 786 -44.67 19.19 -15.53
N ALA A 787 -43.48 18.73 -15.10
CA ALA A 787 -43.03 18.43 -13.73
C ALA A 787 -43.41 17.12 -13.00
N GLY A 788 -42.42 16.65 -12.22
CA GLY A 788 -42.50 15.68 -11.10
C GLY A 788 -42.06 14.27 -11.50
N GLU A 789 -40.92 13.76 -11.02
CA GLU A 789 -40.74 13.03 -9.73
C GLU A 789 -41.50 11.68 -9.72
N LEU A 790 -41.03 10.52 -9.24
CA LEU A 790 -39.94 10.10 -8.35
C LEU A 790 -39.86 8.53 -8.48
N TYR A 791 -38.66 7.97 -8.29
CA TYR A 791 -38.23 6.59 -7.92
C TYR A 791 -39.15 5.34 -7.91
N ASP A 792 -38.58 4.23 -8.41
CA ASP A 792 -38.50 2.87 -7.81
C ASP A 792 -37.43 2.10 -8.65
N ALA A 793 -36.22 1.75 -8.21
CA ALA A 793 -35.73 0.96 -7.08
C ALA A 793 -36.06 -0.55 -7.15
N PHE A 794 -35.00 -1.36 -7.32
CA PHE A 794 -34.82 -2.81 -7.12
C PHE A 794 -35.51 -3.84 -8.05
N ALA A 795 -34.70 -4.55 -8.85
CA ALA A 795 -34.31 -5.95 -8.59
C ALA A 795 -33.41 -6.53 -9.70
N GLU A 796 -32.24 -7.05 -9.29
CA GLU A 796 -31.52 -8.27 -9.72
C GLU A 796 -31.40 -8.56 -11.25
N GLY A 797 -30.21 -8.74 -11.82
CA GLY A 797 -29.14 -9.66 -11.42
C GLY A 797 -29.07 -10.83 -12.42
N SER A 798 -27.99 -10.92 -13.20
CA SER A 798 -27.55 -12.07 -14.04
C SER A 798 -26.45 -11.56 -15.00
N SER A 799 -25.16 -11.75 -14.70
CA SER A 799 -24.32 -12.84 -15.21
C SER A 799 -24.29 -12.99 -16.74
N ASP A 800 -23.15 -12.65 -17.35
CA ASP A 800 -22.49 -13.41 -18.44
C ASP A 800 -21.08 -12.80 -18.59
N GLU A 801 -20.04 -13.51 -18.13
CA GLU A 801 -19.18 -14.33 -18.99
C GLU A 801 -18.54 -13.53 -20.14
N SER A 802 -17.27 -13.13 -19.95
CA SER A 802 -16.35 -12.88 -21.06
C SER A 802 -15.09 -13.70 -20.85
N GLU A 803 -15.09 -14.87 -21.49
CA GLU A 803 -13.90 -15.65 -21.83
C GLU A 803 -13.07 -14.90 -22.90
N PRO A 804 -11.77 -15.20 -23.01
CA PRO A 804 -10.74 -14.20 -23.27
C PRO A 804 -10.35 -14.06 -24.74
N GLU A 805 -10.02 -12.84 -25.16
CA GLU A 805 -9.20 -12.62 -26.35
C GLU A 805 -7.72 -12.66 -25.97
N GLU A 806 -6.96 -13.36 -26.79
CA GLU A 806 -5.56 -13.77 -26.65
C GLU A 806 -4.63 -12.60 -26.26
N ALA A 807 -4.06 -12.70 -25.07
CA ALA A 807 -2.90 -11.91 -24.67
C ALA A 807 -1.64 -12.57 -25.26
N GLU A 808 -0.97 -11.85 -26.17
CA GLU A 808 0.37 -12.20 -26.62
C GLU A 808 1.33 -12.27 -25.42
N MET A 809 1.97 -13.43 -25.29
CA MET A 809 2.98 -13.76 -24.29
C MET A 809 4.18 -12.80 -24.39
N PHE A 810 4.44 -12.08 -23.30
CA PHE A 810 5.80 -11.69 -22.94
C PHE A 810 6.32 -12.69 -21.91
N GLU A 811 7.21 -13.55 -22.36
CA GLU A 811 7.93 -14.56 -21.60
C GLU A 811 8.93 -13.83 -20.67
N LEU A 812 8.74 -13.96 -19.35
CA LEU A 812 9.69 -13.50 -18.35
C LEU A 812 10.91 -14.43 -18.40
N GLY A 813 12.02 -13.90 -18.93
CA GLY A 813 13.32 -14.56 -18.94
C GLY A 813 13.77 -14.86 -17.52
N SER A 814 13.92 -16.15 -17.25
CA SER A 814 14.67 -16.70 -16.12
C SER A 814 16.15 -16.67 -16.51
N ASP A 815 16.91 -15.72 -15.98
CA ASP A 815 18.37 -15.70 -16.11
C ASP A 815 18.98 -16.74 -15.15
N GLY A 816 18.98 -18.00 -15.60
CA GLY A 816 19.74 -19.08 -15.01
C GLY A 816 20.96 -19.36 -15.90
N GLU A 817 22.13 -18.91 -15.48
CA GLU A 817 23.40 -19.25 -16.11
C GLU A 817 23.65 -20.76 -16.03
N SER A 818 23.63 -21.45 -17.18
CA SER A 818 24.24 -22.78 -17.33
C SER A 818 25.18 -22.75 -18.52
N GLU A 819 26.48 -22.68 -18.23
CA GLU A 819 27.55 -23.00 -19.16
C GLU A 819 27.48 -24.50 -19.50
N ASP A 820 27.17 -24.83 -20.75
CA ASP A 820 27.49 -26.14 -21.33
C ASP A 820 28.05 -25.94 -22.75
N ASP A 821 29.37 -26.10 -22.85
CA ASP A 821 30.14 -26.09 -24.09
C ASP A 821 29.83 -27.36 -24.90
N GLY A 822 29.18 -27.20 -26.04
CA GLY A 822 28.98 -28.27 -27.01
C GLY A 822 29.36 -27.81 -28.41
N ASP A 823 30.62 -28.01 -28.79
CA ASP A 823 31.04 -27.98 -30.19
C ASP A 823 31.66 -29.32 -30.61
N ASP A 824 31.18 -29.78 -31.76
CA ASP A 824 31.23 -31.14 -32.24
C ASP A 824 32.46 -31.40 -33.14
N ALA A 825 32.73 -32.70 -33.31
CA ALA A 825 33.39 -33.34 -34.45
C ALA A 825 34.93 -33.51 -34.49
N THR A 826 35.28 -34.80 -34.37
CA THR A 826 36.10 -35.62 -35.30
C THR A 826 37.27 -36.38 -34.66
N GLY A 827 37.31 -37.69 -34.92
CA GLY A 827 38.59 -38.37 -35.14
C GLY A 827 39.02 -39.48 -34.17
N ALA A 828 38.36 -40.64 -34.28
CA ALA A 828 38.99 -41.96 -34.39
C ALA A 828 39.95 -42.52 -33.29
N ARG A 829 39.74 -43.83 -33.07
CA ARG A 829 40.66 -44.86 -32.53
C ARG A 829 40.80 -44.98 -31.00
N GLY A 830 40.12 -46.00 -30.48
CA GLY A 830 40.81 -47.24 -30.10
C GLY A 830 41.06 -47.48 -28.61
N GLY A 831 40.36 -48.49 -28.07
CA GLY A 831 41.02 -49.54 -27.30
C GLY A 831 40.95 -49.51 -25.77
N ARG A 832 40.10 -50.40 -25.24
CA ARG A 832 40.43 -51.47 -24.27
C ARG A 832 40.90 -51.14 -22.82
N LEU A 833 40.14 -51.76 -21.91
CA LEU A 833 40.54 -52.59 -20.74
C LEU A 833 40.84 -51.93 -19.38
N GLU A 834 40.00 -52.36 -18.42
CA GLU A 834 40.32 -52.96 -17.11
C GLU A 834 40.89 -52.15 -15.92
N ARG A 835 40.03 -52.02 -14.89
CA ARG A 835 40.03 -52.76 -13.59
C ARG A 835 41.16 -52.50 -12.56
N TYR A 836 40.72 -52.51 -11.29
CA TYR A 836 41.42 -52.55 -9.97
C TYR A 836 41.82 -51.20 -9.34
N ARG A 837 41.86 -50.96 -8.02
CA ARG A 837 41.28 -51.46 -6.74
C ARG A 837 42.27 -51.00 -5.64
N ASP A 838 41.74 -50.50 -4.52
CA ASP A 838 42.30 -50.36 -3.14
C ASP A 838 43.74 -49.85 -2.91
N LYS A 839 43.90 -48.87 -2.01
CA LYS A 839 44.31 -49.14 -0.61
C LYS A 839 44.44 -47.88 0.26
N GLU A 840 43.98 -48.04 1.50
CA GLU A 840 44.29 -47.28 2.70
C GLU A 840 45.80 -47.16 2.98
N SER A 841 46.21 -46.11 3.71
CA SER A 841 46.95 -46.30 4.97
C SER A 841 46.96 -45.04 5.83
N ARG A 842 47.09 -45.31 7.13
CA ARG A 842 46.88 -44.51 8.34
C ARG A 842 48.22 -44.39 9.06
N ALA A 843 48.51 -43.26 9.71
CA ALA A 843 49.31 -43.11 10.95
C ALA A 843 49.59 -41.60 11.16
N GLU A 844 49.03 -40.94 12.19
CA GLU A 844 49.50 -40.89 13.59
C GLU A 844 50.84 -40.19 13.81
N GLY A 845 50.80 -39.07 14.54
CA GLY A 845 51.67 -38.87 15.69
C GLY A 845 52.47 -37.56 15.80
N LEU A 846 52.27 -36.90 16.96
CA LEU A 846 53.22 -36.10 17.76
C LEU A 846 53.24 -34.57 17.60
N ASP A 847 52.38 -33.90 18.38
CA ASP A 847 52.69 -33.21 19.66
C ASP A 847 54.11 -32.62 19.85
N VAL A 848 54.19 -31.33 20.21
CA VAL A 848 54.59 -30.78 21.54
C VAL A 848 55.18 -29.33 21.43
N ASP A 849 54.57 -28.43 22.22
CA ASP A 849 55.01 -27.16 22.87
C ASP A 849 55.72 -26.02 22.11
N ARG A 850 55.09 -24.84 22.10
CA ARG A 850 55.21 -23.84 23.19
C ARG A 850 54.19 -22.71 23.10
#